data_AF-A0A3A5VNK1-F1
#
_entry.id   AF-A0A3A5VNK1-F1
#
_cell.length_a   1.000
_cell.length_b   1.000
_cell.length_c   1.000
_cell.angle_alpha   90.00
_cell.angle_beta   90.00
_cell.angle_gamma   90.00
#
_symmetry.space_group_name_H-M   'P 1'
#
loop_
_entity.id
_entity.type
_entity.pdbx_description
1 polymer ?
#
loop_
_entity_poly.entity_id
_entity_poly.type
_entity_poly.pdbx_seq_one_letter_code
_entity_poly.pdbx_strand_id
1 'polypeptide(L)'
;AGFSGYTVLLLVLVCYKEFGGLMPFTDWLEARGFDEGNRLLTTWMFIAFGQAIFLFTWLLSIIKYSPLLKLKFDLNPDERREGAVQFAGGDWMRELVDDAAIKEDIDGLIQFQRRSISGDPALVRHEKARAQMWELALRGLWPKAIEEAKKVLAQAGGEDDIARMLIAVGHMASRRLDAAREALHGLQQPEGYDEPELLAFVCEWLDPWQGMVTEDDFWDWENNSCIDHLQALMRMLRGWQPAPNDETIHNDRLTRVAQLSMISLMRAQRKHDEALELSLKLVREEPTGVRPRIAAALCLIDKGDWHSARSILSELKESDSQDPRVLALSSILGQVVDEEELEVALAVSQGKSMKKWINSAPVNAVAGVMVKGGMDEAISANVLIASHEATRRGMPPIFSESILMKIFHWLVLLPTWIVLGIFISQEIGQAQGLVVALTLTMIQFGSRRFSRQQRRIIRHRDQKAMLVYSKRMKRFKVAPERSNIPVGTHMLLSGMLVTVNGVVLDVGLPGWMTERLPKDSEKSVKARLRRQAKAMSKSRPPRLQPLGEGWWLKRPKEEGADVPVLERLIGPVAYRGRQQYIQRKSGRQAPTKSSSRPGQKRNVSSMNLGNRGIPQNTRVSERTQRLNKPVKNFKVGTKSIGPNVRPSSLRSSTKESDDDYVSFD
;
A
#
# COMPACT_ATOMS: atom_id res chain seq x y z
N ALA A 1 0.31 26.40 -28.89
CA ALA A 1 0.60 26.97 -30.23
C ALA A 1 0.16 26.08 -31.41
N GLY A 2 -0.03 24.75 -31.26
CA GLY A 2 -0.26 23.85 -32.42
C GLY A 2 -1.59 24.00 -33.16
N PHE A 3 -2.73 24.13 -32.46
CA PHE A 3 -4.05 24.21 -33.10
C PHE A 3 -4.37 25.61 -33.62
N SER A 4 -3.96 26.65 -32.87
CA SER A 4 -4.17 28.06 -33.24
C SER A 4 -3.36 28.46 -34.48
N GLY A 5 -2.14 27.94 -34.64
CA GLY A 5 -1.33 28.19 -35.84
C GLY A 5 -1.91 27.54 -37.10
N TYR A 6 -2.45 26.31 -36.97
CA TYR A 6 -3.12 25.61 -38.06
C TYR A 6 -4.37 26.38 -38.54
N THR A 7 -5.21 26.83 -37.61
CA THR A 7 -6.43 27.58 -37.96
C THR A 7 -6.12 28.91 -38.63
N VAL A 8 -5.10 29.63 -38.16
CA VAL A 8 -4.69 30.91 -38.78
C VAL A 8 -4.15 30.67 -40.20
N LEU A 9 -3.29 29.67 -40.38
CA LEU A 9 -2.71 29.37 -41.71
C LEU A 9 -3.78 28.89 -42.70
N LEU A 10 -4.72 28.06 -42.24
CA LEU A 10 -5.85 27.62 -43.05
C LEU A 10 -6.72 28.82 -43.47
N LEU A 11 -7.00 29.74 -42.54
CA LEU A 11 -7.79 30.93 -42.82
C LEU A 11 -7.08 31.83 -43.83
N VAL A 12 -5.76 31.99 -43.72
CA VAL A 12 -4.94 32.69 -44.73
C VAL A 12 -5.02 31.99 -46.09
N LEU A 13 -4.84 30.67 -46.16
CA LEU A 13 -4.92 29.92 -47.43
C LEU A 13 -6.31 30.02 -48.08
N VAL A 14 -7.38 29.94 -47.28
CA VAL A 14 -8.76 30.13 -47.75
C VAL A 14 -8.98 31.56 -48.26
N CYS A 15 -8.44 32.55 -47.56
CA CYS A 15 -8.49 33.96 -47.98
C CYS A 15 -7.76 34.19 -49.33
N TYR A 16 -6.58 33.60 -49.53
CA TYR A 16 -5.87 33.68 -50.82
C TYR A 16 -6.52 32.87 -51.95
N LYS A 17 -7.28 31.82 -51.60
CA LYS A 17 -8.07 31.04 -52.55
C LYS A 17 -9.31 31.83 -53.01
N GLU A 18 -10.13 32.30 -52.08
CA GLU A 18 -11.44 32.92 -52.39
C GLU A 18 -11.33 34.39 -52.80
N PHE A 19 -10.33 35.11 -52.28
CA PHE A 19 -10.16 36.56 -52.50
C PHE A 19 -8.82 36.91 -53.13
N GLY A 20 -8.21 35.99 -53.89
CA GLY A 20 -6.87 36.16 -54.45
C GLY A 20 -6.63 37.50 -55.16
N GLY A 21 -7.59 37.99 -55.95
CA GLY A 21 -7.47 39.28 -56.64
C GLY A 21 -7.48 40.52 -55.73
N LEU A 22 -7.85 40.38 -54.46
CA LEU A 22 -7.85 41.45 -53.44
C LEU A 22 -6.73 41.26 -52.40
N MET A 23 -6.04 40.13 -52.42
CA MET A 23 -5.01 39.81 -51.45
C MET A 23 -3.67 40.41 -51.87
N PRO A 24 -2.88 40.93 -50.91
CA PRO A 24 -1.56 41.46 -51.21
C PRO A 24 -0.63 40.34 -51.68
N PHE A 25 0.32 40.66 -52.56
CA PHE A 25 1.34 39.73 -53.08
C PHE A 25 0.85 38.60 -53.99
N THR A 26 -0.42 38.60 -54.44
CA THR A 26 -0.93 37.57 -55.35
C THR A 26 -0.14 37.51 -56.66
N ASP A 27 0.10 38.64 -57.32
CA ASP A 27 0.89 38.69 -58.58
C ASP A 27 2.31 38.14 -58.40
N TRP A 28 2.92 38.38 -57.23
CA TRP A 28 4.26 37.88 -56.90
C TRP A 28 4.25 36.38 -56.60
N LEU A 29 3.19 35.87 -55.97
CA LEU A 29 3.00 34.45 -55.68
C LEU A 29 2.71 33.66 -56.97
N GLU A 30 1.89 34.20 -57.86
CA GLU A 30 1.59 33.60 -59.16
C GLU A 30 2.82 33.56 -60.07
N ALA A 31 3.64 34.62 -60.08
CA ALA A 31 4.93 34.64 -60.79
C ALA A 31 5.93 33.58 -60.27
N ARG A 32 5.71 33.04 -59.07
CA ARG A 32 6.50 31.94 -58.47
C ARG A 32 5.82 30.58 -58.54
N GLY A 33 4.77 30.45 -59.35
CA GLY A 33 4.08 29.19 -59.60
C GLY A 33 2.99 28.85 -58.58
N PHE A 34 2.57 29.80 -57.72
CA PHE A 34 1.41 29.64 -56.85
C PHE A 34 0.14 30.18 -57.54
N ASP A 35 -0.13 29.63 -58.71
CA ASP A 35 -1.32 29.91 -59.52
C ASP A 35 -2.61 29.47 -58.82
N GLU A 36 -3.76 29.84 -59.37
CA GLU A 36 -5.07 29.51 -58.80
C GLU A 36 -5.26 28.00 -58.59
N GLY A 37 -4.74 27.18 -59.51
CA GLY A 37 -4.73 25.72 -59.40
C GLY A 37 -3.94 25.23 -58.20
N ASN A 38 -2.72 25.72 -58.00
CA ASN A 38 -1.89 25.34 -56.86
C ASN A 38 -2.40 25.90 -55.53
N ARG A 39 -3.04 27.09 -55.52
CA ARG A 39 -3.75 27.65 -54.36
C ARG A 39 -4.86 26.71 -53.90
N LEU A 40 -5.69 26.26 -54.84
CA LEU A 40 -6.79 25.34 -54.58
C LEU A 40 -6.28 23.97 -54.09
N LEU A 41 -5.30 23.40 -54.79
CA LEU A 41 -4.70 22.11 -54.43
C LEU A 41 -4.07 22.14 -53.03
N THR A 42 -3.30 23.18 -52.73
CA THR A 42 -2.63 23.35 -51.42
C THR A 42 -3.64 23.49 -50.30
N THR A 43 -4.71 24.27 -50.51
CA THR A 43 -5.78 24.45 -49.51
C THR A 43 -6.49 23.13 -49.23
N TRP A 44 -6.85 22.37 -50.26
CA TRP A 44 -7.49 21.06 -50.11
C TRP A 44 -6.58 20.01 -49.48
N MET A 45 -5.30 19.97 -49.85
CA MET A 45 -4.31 19.09 -49.20
C MET A 45 -4.14 19.43 -47.72
N PHE A 46 -4.15 20.72 -47.36
CA PHE A 46 -4.02 21.17 -45.98
C PHE A 46 -5.25 20.79 -45.14
N ILE A 47 -6.47 20.96 -45.69
CA ILE A 47 -7.72 20.50 -45.07
C ILE A 47 -7.70 18.98 -44.89
N ALA A 48 -7.36 18.22 -45.95
CA ALA A 48 -7.31 16.77 -45.92
C ALA A 48 -6.32 16.25 -44.87
N PHE A 49 -5.14 16.88 -44.76
CA PHE A 49 -4.14 16.54 -43.76
C PHE A 49 -4.62 16.83 -42.33
N GLY A 50 -5.28 17.97 -42.10
CA GLY A 50 -5.88 18.29 -40.81
C GLY A 50 -6.98 17.30 -40.40
N GLN A 51 -7.84 16.93 -41.35
CA GLN A 51 -8.89 15.92 -41.15
C GLN A 51 -8.30 14.52 -40.88
N ALA A 52 -7.22 14.14 -41.56
CA ALA A 52 -6.54 12.87 -41.31
C ALA A 52 -5.93 12.79 -39.91
N ILE A 53 -5.28 13.88 -39.45
CA ILE A 53 -4.77 13.97 -38.07
C ILE A 53 -5.93 13.91 -37.07
N PHE A 54 -7.00 14.66 -37.32
CA PHE A 54 -8.18 14.66 -36.46
C PHE A 54 -8.79 13.26 -36.35
N LEU A 55 -9.08 12.59 -37.47
CA LEU A 55 -9.62 11.23 -37.51
C LEU A 55 -8.69 10.24 -36.79
N PHE A 56 -7.38 10.35 -36.98
CA PHE A 56 -6.41 9.51 -36.27
C PHE A 56 -6.46 9.74 -34.75
N THR A 57 -6.50 11.00 -34.30
CA THR A 57 -6.62 11.31 -32.86
C THR A 57 -7.97 10.92 -32.27
N TRP A 58 -9.05 11.07 -33.03
CA TRP A 58 -10.40 10.68 -32.65
C TRP A 58 -10.55 9.15 -32.53
N LEU A 59 -10.01 8.40 -33.50
CA LEU A 59 -9.99 6.93 -33.47
C LEU A 59 -9.21 6.40 -32.25
N LEU A 60 -8.06 7.00 -31.95
CA LEU A 60 -7.30 6.69 -30.73
C LEU A 60 -8.07 7.05 -29.44
N SER A 61 -8.90 8.10 -29.49
CA SER A 61 -9.74 8.51 -28.36
C SER A 61 -10.88 7.51 -28.12
N ILE A 62 -11.54 6.99 -29.16
CA ILE A 62 -12.61 5.98 -29.04
C ILE A 62 -12.09 4.71 -28.36
N ILE A 63 -10.89 4.25 -28.72
CA ILE A 63 -10.25 3.09 -28.09
C ILE A 63 -10.02 3.33 -26.58
N LYS A 64 -9.79 4.58 -26.18
CA LYS A 64 -9.62 5.00 -24.79
C LYS A 64 -10.95 5.19 -24.05
N TYR A 65 -12.03 5.53 -24.76
CA TYR A 65 -13.36 5.79 -24.20
C TYR A 65 -14.25 4.54 -24.08
N SER A 66 -14.04 3.53 -24.93
CA SER A 66 -14.80 2.27 -24.89
C SER A 66 -14.72 1.52 -23.55
N PRO A 67 -13.59 1.49 -22.82
CA PRO A 67 -13.53 0.94 -21.47
C PRO A 67 -14.30 1.76 -20.42
N LEU A 68 -14.43 3.08 -20.62
CA LEU A 68 -15.16 3.97 -19.71
C LEU A 68 -16.68 3.78 -19.83
N LEU A 69 -17.19 3.52 -21.03
CA LEU A 69 -18.61 3.24 -21.28
C LEU A 69 -19.08 1.86 -20.82
N LYS A 70 -18.15 0.93 -20.53
CA LYS A 70 -18.46 -0.42 -20.01
C LYS A 70 -18.38 -0.51 -18.48
N LEU A 71 -17.99 0.57 -17.79
CA LEU A 71 -18.06 0.66 -16.34
C LEU A 71 -19.49 1.05 -15.93
N LYS A 72 -20.40 0.08 -15.91
CA LYS A 72 -21.58 0.14 -15.04
C LYS A 72 -21.18 -0.52 -13.73
N PHE A 73 -20.96 0.29 -12.69
CA PHE A 73 -20.71 -0.20 -11.35
C PHE A 73 -22.07 -0.49 -10.69
N ASP A 74 -22.32 -1.76 -10.41
CA ASP A 74 -23.57 -2.24 -9.82
C ASP A 74 -23.46 -2.21 -8.29
N LEU A 75 -23.27 -0.99 -7.77
CA LEU A 75 -23.32 -0.59 -6.36
C LEU A 75 -23.20 0.94 -6.39
N ASN A 76 -24.27 1.63 -6.82
CA ASN A 76 -24.26 3.07 -6.94
C ASN A 76 -24.09 3.67 -5.51
N PRO A 77 -22.93 4.27 -5.16
CA PRO A 77 -22.66 4.76 -3.81
C PRO A 77 -23.52 5.99 -3.45
N ASP A 78 -24.20 6.57 -4.43
CA ASP A 78 -25.06 7.75 -4.31
C ASP A 78 -26.40 7.47 -3.61
N GLU A 79 -26.80 6.20 -3.43
CA GLU A 79 -28.00 5.84 -2.65
C GLU A 79 -27.72 5.72 -1.13
N ARG A 80 -26.73 6.45 -0.61
CA ARG A 80 -26.59 6.60 0.84
C ARG A 80 -27.67 7.55 1.35
N ARG A 81 -28.69 6.99 2.01
CA ARG A 81 -29.60 7.78 2.87
C ARG A 81 -28.74 8.44 3.95
N GLU A 82 -28.80 9.76 4.04
CA GLU A 82 -28.03 10.58 4.98
C GLU A 82 -27.93 9.95 6.38
N GLY A 83 -26.71 9.71 6.86
CA GLY A 83 -26.48 9.10 8.17
C GLY A 83 -25.02 9.10 8.61
N ALA A 84 -24.78 9.40 9.88
CA ALA A 84 -23.47 9.31 10.53
C ALA A 84 -22.89 7.88 10.42
N VAL A 85 -21.56 7.74 10.49
CA VAL A 85 -20.88 6.43 10.52
C VAL A 85 -21.43 5.58 11.66
N GLN A 86 -22.03 4.45 11.30
CA GLN A 86 -22.73 3.58 12.23
C GLN A 86 -21.93 2.30 12.42
N PHE A 87 -21.29 2.16 13.58
CA PHE A 87 -20.92 0.84 14.03
C PHE A 87 -22.16 0.19 14.62
N ALA A 88 -22.60 -0.95 14.10
CA ALA A 88 -23.56 -1.75 14.87
C ALA A 88 -22.87 -2.13 16.19
N GLY A 89 -23.48 -1.79 17.33
CA GLY A 89 -22.85 -1.90 18.65
C GLY A 89 -23.64 -2.82 19.57
N GLY A 90 -22.97 -3.40 20.56
CA GLY A 90 -23.62 -3.97 21.75
C GLY A 90 -23.76 -5.49 21.83
N ASP A 91 -23.13 -6.24 20.92
CA ASP A 91 -23.07 -7.70 21.00
C ASP A 91 -21.66 -8.18 21.41
N TRP A 92 -21.60 -9.09 22.38
CA TRP A 92 -20.34 -9.64 22.92
C TRP A 92 -19.54 -10.39 21.85
N MET A 93 -20.22 -10.98 20.84
CA MET A 93 -19.57 -11.64 19.71
C MET A 93 -18.74 -10.67 18.88
N ARG A 94 -19.28 -9.47 18.65
CA ARG A 94 -18.62 -8.41 17.91
C ARG A 94 -17.38 -7.90 18.63
N GLU A 95 -17.51 -7.63 19.93
CA GLU A 95 -16.37 -7.21 20.75
C GLU A 95 -15.27 -8.27 20.76
N LEU A 96 -15.63 -9.55 20.83
CA LEU A 96 -14.67 -10.65 20.76
C LEU A 96 -13.94 -10.72 19.42
N VAL A 97 -14.67 -10.56 18.30
CA VAL A 97 -14.10 -10.58 16.94
C VAL A 97 -13.19 -9.36 16.71
N ASP A 98 -13.63 -8.17 17.11
CA ASP A 98 -12.85 -6.93 17.01
C ASP A 98 -11.57 -7.01 17.84
N ASP A 99 -11.66 -7.47 19.10
CA ASP A 99 -10.50 -7.63 19.98
C ASP A 99 -9.49 -8.65 19.42
N ALA A 100 -9.98 -9.76 18.85
CA ALA A 100 -9.15 -10.77 18.21
C ALA A 100 -8.45 -10.20 16.97
N ALA A 101 -9.18 -9.47 16.11
CA ALA A 101 -8.61 -8.83 14.92
C ALA A 101 -7.54 -7.79 15.29
N ILE A 102 -7.82 -6.94 16.28
CA ILE A 102 -6.90 -5.89 16.77
C ILE A 102 -5.60 -6.48 17.37
N LYS A 103 -5.67 -7.69 17.95
CA LYS A 103 -4.51 -8.41 18.49
C LYS A 103 -3.83 -9.33 17.46
N GLU A 104 -4.26 -9.31 16.20
CA GLU A 104 -3.84 -10.27 15.17
C GLU A 104 -3.98 -11.75 15.62
N ASP A 105 -4.97 -12.07 16.44
CA ASP A 105 -5.24 -13.42 16.96
C ASP A 105 -6.03 -14.24 15.94
N ILE A 106 -5.31 -14.71 14.91
CA ILE A 106 -5.88 -15.48 13.80
C ILE A 106 -6.47 -16.82 14.30
N ASP A 107 -5.79 -17.49 15.22
CA ASP A 107 -6.29 -18.73 15.83
C ASP A 107 -7.62 -18.48 16.57
N GLY A 108 -7.74 -17.37 17.32
CA GLY A 108 -8.99 -16.96 17.96
C GLY A 108 -10.12 -16.71 16.95
N LEU A 109 -9.84 -16.05 15.82
CA LEU A 109 -10.81 -15.84 14.74
C LEU A 109 -11.26 -17.18 14.11
N ILE A 110 -10.32 -18.09 13.82
CA ILE A 110 -10.61 -19.42 13.26
C ILE A 110 -11.44 -20.25 14.23
N GLN A 111 -11.07 -20.25 15.52
CA GLN A 111 -11.81 -20.97 16.55
C GLN A 111 -13.24 -20.42 16.70
N PHE A 112 -13.42 -19.10 16.66
CA PHE A 112 -14.74 -18.47 16.70
C PHE A 112 -15.63 -18.91 15.53
N GLN A 113 -15.08 -18.97 14.31
CA GLN A 113 -15.80 -19.46 13.14
C GLN A 113 -16.26 -20.91 13.30
N ARG A 114 -15.42 -21.77 13.86
CA ARG A 114 -15.70 -23.21 14.07
C ARG A 114 -16.62 -23.49 15.26
N ARG A 115 -16.67 -22.60 16.25
CA ARG A 115 -17.46 -22.78 17.47
C ARG A 115 -18.96 -22.82 17.16
N SER A 116 -19.67 -23.77 17.77
CA SER A 116 -21.14 -23.76 17.83
C SER A 116 -21.60 -22.75 18.89
N ILE A 117 -22.29 -21.69 18.48
CA ILE A 117 -22.80 -20.64 19.37
C ILE A 117 -24.33 -20.71 19.37
N SER A 118 -24.91 -20.80 20.56
CA SER A 118 -26.37 -20.71 20.76
C SER A 118 -26.80 -19.24 20.68
N GLY A 119 -27.77 -18.92 19.82
CA GLY A 119 -28.27 -17.56 19.63
C GLY A 119 -29.09 -17.43 18.35
N ASP A 120 -29.41 -16.19 17.96
CA ASP A 120 -30.02 -15.91 16.66
C ASP A 120 -29.08 -16.37 15.51
N PRO A 121 -29.51 -17.33 14.67
CA PRO A 121 -28.69 -17.83 13.57
C PRO A 121 -28.23 -16.75 12.59
N ALA A 122 -29.03 -15.69 12.39
CA ALA A 122 -28.69 -14.60 11.48
C ALA A 122 -27.51 -13.78 12.02
N LEU A 123 -27.58 -13.39 13.30
CA LEU A 123 -26.53 -12.66 13.99
C LEU A 123 -25.22 -13.47 14.10
N VAL A 124 -25.32 -14.75 14.47
CA VAL A 124 -24.15 -15.65 14.55
C VAL A 124 -23.50 -15.80 13.17
N ARG A 125 -24.30 -15.96 12.11
CA ARG A 125 -23.78 -16.03 10.74
C ARG A 125 -23.08 -14.74 10.33
N HIS A 126 -23.63 -13.58 10.69
CA HIS A 126 -23.05 -12.28 10.40
C HIS A 126 -21.69 -12.09 11.08
N GLU A 127 -21.60 -12.35 12.39
CA GLU A 127 -20.34 -12.19 13.12
C GLU A 127 -19.28 -13.23 12.72
N LYS A 128 -19.71 -14.45 12.32
CA LYS A 128 -18.78 -15.44 11.72
C LYS A 128 -18.23 -14.99 10.37
N ALA A 129 -19.07 -14.43 9.50
CA ALA A 129 -18.62 -13.87 8.23
C ALA A 129 -17.64 -12.72 8.45
N ARG A 130 -17.87 -11.89 9.48
CA ARG A 130 -16.93 -10.84 9.88
C ARG A 130 -15.61 -11.38 10.42
N ALA A 131 -15.64 -12.44 11.24
CA ALA A 131 -14.42 -13.08 11.70
C ALA A 131 -13.59 -13.64 10.53
N GLN A 132 -14.25 -14.26 9.55
CA GLN A 132 -13.61 -14.76 8.34
C GLN A 132 -13.06 -13.64 7.46
N MET A 133 -13.79 -12.53 7.33
CA MET A 133 -13.33 -11.32 6.66
C MET A 133 -12.01 -10.80 7.26
N TRP A 134 -11.93 -10.67 8.58
CA TRP A 134 -10.72 -10.23 9.28
C TRP A 134 -9.57 -11.23 9.17
N GLU A 135 -9.85 -12.52 9.32
CA GLU A 135 -8.85 -13.58 9.18
C GLU A 135 -8.17 -13.51 7.80
N LEU A 136 -8.96 -13.45 6.73
CA LEU A 136 -8.44 -13.40 5.36
C LEU A 136 -7.67 -12.10 5.09
N ALA A 137 -8.13 -10.96 5.62
CA ALA A 137 -7.46 -9.68 5.46
C ALA A 137 -6.09 -9.65 6.17
N LEU A 138 -6.02 -10.12 7.43
CA LEU A 138 -4.78 -10.20 8.20
C LEU A 138 -3.74 -11.13 7.56
N ARG A 139 -4.19 -12.14 6.83
CA ARG A 139 -3.34 -13.07 6.05
C ARG A 139 -2.93 -12.51 4.68
N GLY A 140 -3.48 -11.36 4.28
CA GLY A 140 -3.26 -10.76 2.96
C GLY A 140 -3.96 -11.49 1.80
N LEU A 141 -4.97 -12.32 2.09
CA LEU A 141 -5.77 -13.06 1.11
C LEU A 141 -6.87 -12.17 0.48
N TRP A 142 -6.44 -11.08 -0.14
CA TRP A 142 -7.29 -9.93 -0.47
C TRP A 142 -8.51 -10.23 -1.35
N PRO A 143 -8.46 -11.00 -2.45
CA PRO A 143 -9.66 -11.28 -3.23
C PRO A 143 -10.74 -11.99 -2.43
N LYS A 144 -10.36 -12.95 -1.57
CA LYS A 144 -11.31 -13.66 -0.70
C LYS A 144 -11.82 -12.74 0.42
N ALA A 145 -10.95 -11.92 1.00
CA ALA A 145 -11.34 -10.94 2.02
C ALA A 145 -12.36 -9.92 1.47
N ILE A 146 -12.19 -9.46 0.23
CA ILE A 146 -13.14 -8.56 -0.44
C ILE A 146 -14.50 -9.25 -0.65
N GLU A 147 -14.51 -10.52 -1.05
CA GLU A 147 -15.75 -11.29 -1.22
C GLU A 147 -16.50 -11.43 0.11
N GLU A 148 -15.80 -11.76 1.21
CA GLU A 148 -16.43 -11.82 2.53
C GLU A 148 -16.87 -10.45 3.03
N ALA A 149 -16.07 -9.39 2.81
CA ALA A 149 -16.45 -8.03 3.18
C ALA A 149 -17.71 -7.55 2.45
N LYS A 150 -17.85 -7.90 1.15
CA LYS A 150 -19.09 -7.62 0.40
C LYS A 150 -20.30 -8.35 0.98
N LYS A 151 -20.13 -9.60 1.45
CA LYS A 151 -21.22 -10.34 2.12
C LYS A 151 -21.61 -9.68 3.44
N VAL A 152 -20.64 -9.27 4.26
CA VAL A 152 -20.89 -8.55 5.52
C VAL A 152 -21.61 -7.23 5.24
N LEU A 153 -21.14 -6.47 4.25
CA LEU A 153 -21.74 -5.20 3.83
C LEU A 153 -23.20 -5.38 3.35
N ALA A 154 -23.45 -6.40 2.52
CA ALA A 154 -24.78 -6.72 2.03
C ALA A 154 -25.73 -7.12 3.17
N GLN A 155 -25.27 -7.95 4.12
CA GLN A 155 -26.04 -8.32 5.31
C GLN A 155 -26.33 -7.13 6.23
N ALA A 156 -25.44 -6.14 6.27
CA ALA A 156 -25.62 -4.90 7.02
C ALA A 156 -26.47 -3.84 6.29
N GLY A 157 -26.96 -4.14 5.07
CA GLY A 157 -27.75 -3.21 4.27
C GLY A 157 -26.97 -2.04 3.67
N GLY A 158 -25.65 -2.19 3.48
CA GLY A 158 -24.79 -1.14 2.90
C GLY A 158 -24.22 -0.12 3.89
N GLU A 159 -24.57 -0.23 5.18
CA GLU A 159 -24.22 0.77 6.21
C GLU A 159 -22.97 0.39 7.04
N ASP A 160 -22.24 -0.67 6.68
CA ASP A 160 -21.03 -1.10 7.40
C ASP A 160 -19.76 -0.44 6.83
N ASP A 161 -19.38 0.69 7.41
CA ASP A 161 -18.20 1.46 6.96
C ASP A 161 -16.89 0.68 7.14
N ILE A 162 -16.78 -0.24 8.12
CA ILE A 162 -15.60 -1.11 8.28
C ILE A 162 -15.46 -2.01 7.06
N ALA A 163 -16.54 -2.66 6.66
CA ALA A 163 -16.54 -3.53 5.49
C ALA A 163 -16.19 -2.74 4.21
N ARG A 164 -16.69 -1.50 4.07
CA ARG A 164 -16.34 -0.61 2.95
C ARG A 164 -14.86 -0.23 2.94
N MET A 165 -14.30 0.21 4.07
CA MET A 165 -12.88 0.52 4.20
C MET A 165 -12.02 -0.70 3.89
N LEU A 166 -12.41 -1.89 4.36
CA LEU A 166 -11.70 -3.13 4.05
C LEU A 166 -11.73 -3.47 2.55
N ILE A 167 -12.87 -3.25 1.88
CA ILE A 167 -12.98 -3.40 0.42
C ILE A 167 -12.03 -2.43 -0.29
N ALA A 168 -11.96 -1.17 0.17
CA ALA A 168 -11.03 -0.19 -0.37
C ALA A 168 -9.56 -0.64 -0.21
N VAL A 169 -9.18 -1.08 0.99
CA VAL A 169 -7.83 -1.61 1.27
C VAL A 169 -7.52 -2.82 0.38
N GLY A 170 -8.47 -3.75 0.24
CA GLY A 170 -8.31 -4.90 -0.66
C GLY A 170 -8.14 -4.50 -2.12
N HIS A 171 -8.84 -3.46 -2.58
CA HIS A 171 -8.65 -2.91 -3.93
C HIS A 171 -7.29 -2.22 -4.10
N MET A 172 -6.81 -1.47 -3.10
CA MET A 172 -5.46 -0.89 -3.12
C MET A 172 -4.38 -1.98 -3.19
N ALA A 173 -4.51 -3.01 -2.36
CA ALA A 173 -3.60 -4.15 -2.31
C ALA A 173 -3.61 -4.94 -3.62
N SER A 174 -4.78 -5.05 -4.27
CA SER A 174 -4.96 -5.69 -5.59
C SER A 174 -4.64 -4.77 -6.77
N ARG A 175 -4.07 -3.58 -6.53
CA ARG A 175 -3.65 -2.60 -7.54
C ARG A 175 -4.79 -2.09 -8.43
N ARG A 176 -6.00 -1.97 -7.86
CA ARG A 176 -7.20 -1.39 -8.47
C ARG A 176 -7.55 -0.07 -7.78
N LEU A 177 -6.70 0.95 -7.98
CA LEU A 177 -6.81 2.22 -7.24
C LEU A 177 -8.11 2.97 -7.54
N ASP A 178 -8.61 2.91 -8.78
CA ASP A 178 -9.89 3.56 -9.16
C ASP A 178 -11.07 3.01 -8.35
N ALA A 179 -11.16 1.68 -8.20
CA ALA A 179 -12.19 1.04 -7.39
C ALA A 179 -12.00 1.29 -5.89
N ALA A 180 -10.75 1.49 -5.43
CA ALA A 180 -10.48 1.87 -4.05
C ALA A 180 -10.97 3.30 -3.75
N ARG A 181 -10.73 4.26 -4.66
CA ARG A 181 -11.23 5.63 -4.56
C ARG A 181 -12.75 5.66 -4.49
N GLU A 182 -13.42 4.89 -5.35
CA GLU A 182 -14.89 4.76 -5.35
C GLU A 182 -15.41 4.18 -4.03
N ALA A 183 -14.76 3.14 -3.50
CA ALA A 183 -15.17 2.54 -2.22
C ALA A 183 -15.03 3.52 -1.03
N LEU A 184 -14.00 4.38 -1.05
CA LEU A 184 -13.77 5.44 -0.06
C LEU A 184 -14.67 6.67 -0.24
N HIS A 185 -15.21 6.87 -1.45
CA HIS A 185 -16.04 8.01 -1.76
C HIS A 185 -17.32 8.04 -0.90
N GLY A 186 -17.64 9.20 -0.33
CA GLY A 186 -18.85 9.39 0.47
C GLY A 186 -18.81 8.75 1.87
N LEU A 187 -17.66 8.25 2.33
CA LEU A 187 -17.44 7.94 3.75
C LEU A 187 -17.42 9.26 4.52
N GLN A 188 -18.53 9.57 5.21
CA GLN A 188 -18.62 10.76 6.07
C GLN A 188 -17.71 10.58 7.29
N GLN A 189 -16.99 11.62 7.68
CA GLN A 189 -16.09 11.56 8.83
C GLN A 189 -16.75 12.16 10.06
N PRO A 190 -16.92 11.41 11.15
CA PRO A 190 -17.09 12.02 12.46
C PRO A 190 -15.79 12.74 12.86
N GLU A 191 -15.89 13.85 13.60
CA GLU A 191 -14.70 14.60 14.07
C GLU A 191 -13.73 13.66 14.83
N GLY A 192 -12.46 13.69 14.44
CA GLY A 192 -11.37 12.92 15.08
C GLY A 192 -11.25 11.45 14.63
N TYR A 193 -11.94 11.03 13.57
CA TYR A 193 -11.78 9.70 12.96
C TYR A 193 -11.12 9.80 11.59
N ASP A 194 -9.80 9.62 11.58
CA ASP A 194 -8.97 9.98 10.43
C ASP A 194 -8.64 8.80 9.49
N GLU A 195 -9.00 7.56 9.86
CA GLU A 195 -8.67 6.38 9.04
C GLU A 195 -9.16 6.49 7.59
N PRO A 196 -10.39 6.94 7.27
CA PRO A 196 -10.82 7.12 5.88
C PRO A 196 -9.95 8.10 5.10
N GLU A 197 -9.46 9.17 5.74
CA GLU A 197 -8.57 10.17 5.13
C GLU A 197 -7.17 9.61 4.92
N LEU A 198 -6.62 8.91 5.92
CA LEU A 198 -5.34 8.23 5.81
C LEU A 198 -5.36 7.17 4.70
N LEU A 199 -6.47 6.45 4.56
CA LEU A 199 -6.67 5.49 3.47
C LEU A 199 -6.72 6.18 2.11
N ALA A 200 -7.44 7.31 2.00
CA ALA A 200 -7.47 8.11 0.77
C ALA A 200 -6.07 8.67 0.44
N PHE A 201 -5.36 9.21 1.43
CA PHE A 201 -3.99 9.69 1.29
C PHE A 201 -3.07 8.59 0.77
N VAL A 202 -3.11 7.40 1.38
CA VAL A 202 -2.30 6.26 0.97
C VAL A 202 -2.68 5.78 -0.44
N CYS A 203 -3.97 5.78 -0.79
CA CYS A 203 -4.44 5.44 -2.13
C CYS A 203 -3.86 6.38 -3.20
N GLU A 204 -3.93 7.68 -2.95
CA GLU A 204 -3.37 8.73 -3.82
C GLU A 204 -1.84 8.66 -3.85
N TRP A 205 -1.19 8.38 -2.71
CA TRP A 205 0.26 8.22 -2.65
C TRP A 205 0.74 7.00 -3.47
N LEU A 206 -0.01 5.90 -3.49
CA LEU A 206 0.31 4.72 -4.30
C LEU A 206 0.31 4.99 -5.81
N ASP A 207 -0.30 6.08 -6.27
CA ASP A 207 -0.31 6.54 -7.66
C ASP A 207 0.62 7.74 -7.90
N PRO A 208 1.91 7.52 -8.25
CA PRO A 208 2.84 8.63 -8.49
C PRO A 208 2.56 9.43 -9.77
N TRP A 209 1.59 9.04 -10.60
CA TRP A 209 1.36 9.66 -11.90
C TRP A 209 0.05 10.43 -12.02
N GLN A 210 -1.00 9.98 -11.35
CA GLN A 210 -2.30 10.64 -11.32
C GLN A 210 -2.71 11.07 -9.92
N GLY A 211 -2.01 10.59 -8.89
CA GLY A 211 -2.32 10.93 -7.52
C GLY A 211 -2.07 12.40 -7.21
N MET A 212 -2.95 12.98 -6.39
CA MET A 212 -2.88 14.41 -6.06
C MET A 212 -1.95 14.72 -4.88
N VAL A 213 -1.57 13.71 -4.10
CA VAL A 213 -0.75 13.86 -2.89
C VAL A 213 0.73 14.08 -3.25
N THR A 214 1.27 15.14 -2.67
CA THR A 214 2.65 15.64 -2.77
C THR A 214 3.41 15.41 -1.46
N GLU A 215 4.72 15.72 -1.45
CA GLU A 215 5.53 15.65 -0.24
C GLU A 215 5.13 16.71 0.80
N ASP A 216 4.53 17.82 0.36
CA ASP A 216 4.10 18.90 1.25
C ASP A 216 2.86 18.49 2.07
N ASP A 217 2.02 17.60 1.55
CA ASP A 217 0.83 17.13 2.29
C ASP A 217 1.18 16.26 3.51
N PHE A 218 2.44 15.81 3.64
CA PHE A 218 2.90 15.12 4.85
C PHE A 218 2.89 16.03 6.08
N TRP A 219 3.02 17.35 5.89
CA TRP A 219 2.99 18.34 6.97
C TRP A 219 1.63 18.41 7.66
N ASP A 220 0.55 18.01 6.99
CA ASP A 220 -0.80 17.97 7.59
C ASP A 220 -0.99 16.79 8.54
N TRP A 221 -0.10 15.79 8.47
CA TRP A 221 -0.17 14.53 9.21
C TRP A 221 1.04 14.28 10.12
N GLU A 222 1.66 15.35 10.60
CA GLU A 222 2.76 15.25 11.57
C GLU A 222 2.37 14.37 12.77
N ASN A 223 3.30 13.53 13.22
CA ASN A 223 3.14 12.60 14.34
C ASN A 223 2.06 11.52 14.14
N ASN A 224 1.66 11.24 12.90
CA ASN A 224 0.81 10.09 12.59
C ASN A 224 1.66 8.85 12.27
N SER A 225 1.44 7.75 12.98
CA SER A 225 2.25 6.53 12.83
C SER A 225 2.19 5.90 11.44
N CYS A 226 1.04 5.98 10.76
CA CYS A 226 0.88 5.48 9.38
C CYS A 226 1.78 6.25 8.41
N ILE A 227 1.80 7.57 8.54
CA ILE A 227 2.55 8.47 7.67
C ILE A 227 4.05 8.41 7.97
N ASP A 228 4.43 8.36 9.25
CA ASP A 228 5.83 8.18 9.64
C ASP A 228 6.40 6.83 9.18
N HIS A 229 5.60 5.76 9.25
CA HIS A 229 5.97 4.47 8.67
C HIS A 229 6.13 4.54 7.15
N LEU A 230 5.24 5.25 6.45
CA LEU A 230 5.36 5.46 5.02
C LEU A 230 6.67 6.20 4.66
N GLN A 231 7.01 7.26 5.39
CA GLN A 231 8.29 7.95 5.22
C GLN A 231 9.48 7.04 5.52
N ALA A 232 9.40 6.23 6.58
CA ALA A 232 10.43 5.24 6.92
C ALA A 232 10.65 4.23 5.79
N LEU A 233 9.58 3.69 5.19
CA LEU A 233 9.67 2.80 4.03
C LEU A 233 10.33 3.47 2.83
N MET A 234 10.01 4.74 2.56
CA MET A 234 10.63 5.49 1.48
C MET A 234 12.13 5.70 1.72
N ARG A 235 12.55 5.98 2.98
CA ARG A 235 13.96 6.06 3.37
C ARG A 235 14.67 4.71 3.23
N MET A 236 14.03 3.63 3.67
CA MET A 236 14.53 2.27 3.51
C MET A 236 14.72 1.93 2.03
N LEU A 237 13.75 2.24 1.18
CA LEU A 237 13.83 2.02 -0.27
C LEU A 237 14.94 2.87 -0.92
N ARG A 238 15.09 4.14 -0.54
CA ARG A 238 16.15 5.06 -1.04
C ARG A 238 17.55 4.49 -0.86
N GLY A 239 17.78 3.76 0.23
CA GLY A 239 19.09 3.23 0.58
C GLY A 239 19.23 1.72 0.51
N TRP A 240 18.18 0.99 0.12
CA TRP A 240 18.06 -0.46 0.37
C TRP A 240 18.39 -0.84 1.83
N GLN A 241 18.00 0.00 2.78
CA GLN A 241 18.30 -0.19 4.20
C GLN A 241 17.24 -1.08 4.86
N PRO A 242 17.63 -1.93 5.82
CA PRO A 242 16.70 -2.83 6.49
C PRO A 242 15.90 -2.13 7.60
N ALA A 243 16.40 -1.02 8.13
CA ALA A 243 15.75 -0.15 9.10
C ALA A 243 16.25 1.30 8.89
N PRO A 244 15.42 2.33 9.16
CA PRO A 244 15.86 3.72 9.21
C PRO A 244 16.69 3.98 10.48
N ASN A 245 17.41 5.11 10.52
CA ASN A 245 18.24 5.51 11.67
C ASN A 245 17.50 6.41 12.68
N ASP A 246 16.24 6.76 12.44
CA ASP A 246 15.53 7.82 13.19
C ASP A 246 14.91 7.32 14.51
N GLU A 247 14.81 8.23 15.50
CA GLU A 247 14.36 7.96 16.87
C GLU A 247 12.85 8.11 17.09
N THR A 248 12.09 8.62 16.12
CA THR A 248 10.63 8.83 16.23
C THR A 248 9.89 7.51 16.04
N ILE A 249 9.94 6.66 17.06
CA ILE A 249 9.24 5.38 17.11
C ILE A 249 7.99 5.59 17.97
N HIS A 250 6.82 5.54 17.35
CA HIS A 250 5.55 5.52 18.07
C HIS A 250 5.43 4.23 18.89
N ASN A 251 4.76 4.32 20.03
CA ASN A 251 4.47 3.15 20.88
C ASN A 251 3.12 2.51 20.51
N ASP A 252 2.83 2.38 19.22
CA ASP A 252 1.57 1.86 18.70
C ASP A 252 1.75 0.53 17.94
N ARG A 253 0.63 -0.11 17.60
CA ARG A 253 0.65 -1.44 16.95
C ARG A 253 1.20 -1.37 15.54
N LEU A 254 0.89 -0.32 14.79
CA LEU A 254 1.37 -0.16 13.42
C LEU A 254 2.90 -0.14 13.40
N THR A 255 3.53 0.60 14.32
CA THR A 255 4.99 0.63 14.44
C THR A 255 5.58 -0.73 14.83
N ARG A 256 4.92 -1.49 15.70
CA ARG A 256 5.36 -2.86 16.03
C ARG A 256 5.31 -3.79 14.82
N VAL A 257 4.24 -3.71 14.02
CA VAL A 257 4.11 -4.48 12.78
C VAL A 257 5.16 -4.05 11.75
N ALA A 258 5.46 -2.76 11.65
CA ALA A 258 6.53 -2.24 10.81
C ALA A 258 7.90 -2.81 11.22
N GLN A 259 8.19 -2.88 12.52
CA GLN A 259 9.43 -3.44 13.05
C GLN A 259 9.59 -4.94 12.75
N LEU A 260 8.50 -5.72 12.65
CA LEU A 260 8.57 -7.12 12.18
C LEU A 260 9.10 -7.22 10.75
N SER A 261 8.70 -6.29 9.88
CA SER A 261 9.22 -6.20 8.51
C SER A 261 10.72 -5.86 8.51
N MET A 262 11.15 -4.94 9.40
CA MET A 262 12.57 -4.61 9.58
C MET A 262 13.39 -5.84 10.00
N ILE A 263 12.86 -6.68 10.92
CA ILE A 263 13.51 -7.95 11.30
C ILE A 263 13.72 -8.85 10.07
N SER A 264 12.70 -8.99 9.22
CA SER A 264 12.81 -9.77 7.98
C SER A 264 13.94 -9.29 7.07
N LEU A 265 14.08 -7.97 6.92
CA LEU A 265 15.11 -7.34 6.08
C LEU A 265 16.50 -7.41 6.73
N MET A 266 16.60 -7.25 8.04
CA MET A 266 17.85 -7.42 8.78
C MET A 266 18.38 -8.85 8.65
N ARG A 267 17.51 -9.86 8.76
CA ARG A 267 17.85 -11.26 8.49
C ARG A 267 18.39 -11.45 7.07
N ALA A 268 17.70 -10.88 6.07
CA ALA A 268 18.13 -10.95 4.66
C ALA A 268 19.49 -10.26 4.42
N GLN A 269 19.77 -9.17 5.15
CA GLN A 269 21.05 -8.46 5.12
C GLN A 269 22.07 -8.97 6.14
N ARG A 270 21.85 -10.16 6.73
CA ARG A 270 22.79 -10.84 7.63
C ARG A 270 23.17 -10.03 8.88
N LYS A 271 22.22 -9.28 9.42
CA LYS A 271 22.31 -8.55 10.70
C LYS A 271 21.56 -9.33 11.79
N HIS A 272 22.00 -10.57 12.04
CA HIS A 272 21.26 -11.52 12.88
C HIS A 272 21.17 -11.11 14.35
N ASP A 273 22.21 -10.43 14.86
CA ASP A 273 22.25 -9.95 16.25
C ASP A 273 21.25 -8.82 16.47
N GLU A 274 21.30 -7.78 15.63
CA GLU A 274 20.34 -6.67 15.63
C GLU A 274 18.89 -7.17 15.42
N ALA A 275 18.71 -8.14 14.51
CA ALA A 275 17.41 -8.75 14.25
C ALA A 275 16.86 -9.51 15.48
N LEU A 276 17.71 -10.28 16.16
CA LEU A 276 17.30 -10.99 17.37
C LEU A 276 16.97 -10.00 18.48
N GLU A 277 17.81 -9.00 18.71
CA GLU A 277 17.58 -7.99 19.75
C GLU A 277 16.23 -7.26 19.55
N LEU A 278 15.96 -6.80 18.33
CA LEU A 278 14.67 -6.17 18.00
C LEU A 278 13.49 -7.14 18.19
N SER A 279 13.65 -8.42 17.81
CA SER A 279 12.60 -9.42 18.02
C SER A 279 12.30 -9.66 19.50
N LEU A 280 13.33 -9.71 20.36
CA LEU A 280 13.17 -9.88 21.80
C LEU A 280 12.55 -8.63 22.45
N LYS A 281 12.89 -7.43 21.95
CA LYS A 281 12.23 -6.18 22.36
C LYS A 281 10.73 -6.24 22.05
N LEU A 282 10.35 -6.64 20.84
CA LEU A 282 8.94 -6.79 20.49
C LEU A 282 8.21 -7.82 21.35
N VAL A 283 8.85 -8.93 21.72
CA VAL A 283 8.26 -9.92 22.65
C VAL A 283 8.07 -9.33 24.06
N ARG A 284 8.95 -8.43 24.52
CA ARG A 284 8.75 -7.72 25.80
C ARG A 284 7.55 -6.78 25.77
N GLU A 285 7.37 -6.08 24.66
CA GLU A 285 6.26 -5.14 24.46
C GLU A 285 4.92 -5.84 24.25
N GLU A 286 4.93 -6.97 23.53
CA GLU A 286 3.75 -7.79 23.25
C GLU A 286 4.00 -9.28 23.54
N PRO A 287 3.93 -9.69 24.82
CA PRO A 287 4.26 -11.06 25.25
C PRO A 287 3.39 -12.16 24.65
N THR A 288 2.13 -11.84 24.31
CA THR A 288 1.16 -12.77 23.69
C THR A 288 1.21 -12.74 22.16
N GLY A 289 2.03 -11.88 21.55
CA GLY A 289 2.07 -11.72 20.10
C GLY A 289 2.70 -12.93 19.40
N VAL A 290 1.97 -13.50 18.43
CA VAL A 290 2.43 -14.66 17.65
C VAL A 290 3.61 -14.29 16.74
N ARG A 291 3.50 -13.20 15.97
CA ARG A 291 4.56 -12.80 15.01
C ARG A 291 5.88 -12.40 15.67
N PRO A 292 5.93 -11.63 16.78
CA PRO A 292 7.17 -11.38 17.52
C PRO A 292 7.90 -12.65 17.95
N ARG A 293 7.15 -13.63 18.48
CA ARG A 293 7.70 -14.94 18.88
C ARG A 293 8.21 -15.75 17.68
N ILE A 294 7.45 -15.77 16.58
CA ILE A 294 7.91 -16.38 15.31
C ILE A 294 9.18 -15.69 14.80
N ALA A 295 9.26 -14.36 14.87
CA ALA A 295 10.44 -13.60 14.45
C ALA A 295 11.66 -13.95 15.30
N ALA A 296 11.52 -14.09 16.62
CA ALA A 296 12.58 -14.54 17.52
C ALA A 296 13.03 -15.96 17.19
N ALA A 297 12.10 -16.89 16.98
CA ALA A 297 12.41 -18.27 16.57
C ALA A 297 13.18 -18.31 15.24
N LEU A 298 12.76 -17.53 14.24
CA LEU A 298 13.44 -17.43 12.95
C LEU A 298 14.86 -16.82 13.06
N CYS A 299 15.08 -15.86 13.96
CA CYS A 299 16.41 -15.31 14.22
C CYS A 299 17.33 -16.32 14.92
N LEU A 300 16.80 -17.13 15.85
CA LEU A 300 17.55 -18.22 16.51
C LEU A 300 17.96 -19.31 15.51
N ILE A 301 17.07 -19.65 14.57
CA ILE A 301 17.37 -20.52 13.42
C ILE A 301 18.53 -19.97 12.59
N ASP A 302 18.59 -18.65 12.34
CA ASP A 302 19.68 -18.06 11.56
C ASP A 302 21.03 -18.11 12.30
N LYS A 303 21.02 -17.99 13.63
CA LYS A 303 22.23 -18.16 14.47
C LYS A 303 22.67 -19.61 14.59
N GLY A 304 21.73 -20.54 14.48
CA GLY A 304 21.95 -21.98 14.60
C GLY A 304 21.57 -22.57 15.95
N ASP A 305 20.76 -21.85 16.73
CA ASP A 305 20.18 -22.32 17.99
C ASP A 305 18.76 -22.88 17.73
N TRP A 306 18.73 -24.14 17.30
CA TRP A 306 17.50 -24.80 16.83
C TRP A 306 16.62 -25.29 17.98
N HIS A 307 17.23 -25.71 19.09
CA HIS A 307 16.49 -26.22 20.24
C HIS A 307 15.74 -25.09 20.95
N SER A 308 16.35 -23.91 21.05
CA SER A 308 15.64 -22.73 21.53
C SER A 308 14.51 -22.29 20.59
N ALA A 309 14.75 -22.28 19.27
CA ALA A 309 13.68 -21.99 18.33
C ALA A 309 12.50 -22.98 18.47
N ARG A 310 12.80 -24.25 18.76
CA ARG A 310 11.78 -25.28 19.02
C ARG A 310 11.06 -25.07 20.35
N SER A 311 11.74 -24.60 21.40
CA SER A 311 11.11 -24.22 22.67
C SER A 311 10.04 -23.14 22.45
N ILE A 312 10.33 -22.11 21.65
CA ILE A 312 9.33 -21.10 21.26
C ILE A 312 8.18 -21.72 20.47
N LEU A 313 8.47 -22.62 19.53
CA LEU A 313 7.42 -23.31 18.78
C LEU A 313 6.50 -24.13 19.70
N SER A 314 7.03 -24.86 20.69
CA SER A 314 6.19 -25.60 21.64
C SER A 314 5.27 -24.67 22.43
N GLU A 315 5.77 -23.51 22.84
CA GLU A 315 4.96 -22.51 23.51
C GLU A 315 3.85 -21.95 22.62
N LEU A 316 4.15 -21.67 21.34
CA LEU A 316 3.17 -21.20 20.37
C LEU A 316 2.13 -22.26 20.03
N LYS A 317 2.50 -23.55 20.00
CA LYS A 317 1.54 -24.64 19.78
C LYS A 317 0.56 -24.81 20.93
N GLU A 318 0.98 -24.49 22.15
CA GLU A 318 0.11 -24.51 23.33
C GLU A 318 -0.96 -23.40 23.26
N SER A 319 -0.60 -22.20 22.79
CA SER A 319 -1.50 -21.05 22.74
C SER A 319 -2.25 -20.87 21.42
N ASP A 320 -1.64 -21.17 20.28
CA ASP A 320 -2.05 -20.74 18.93
C ASP A 320 -1.92 -21.87 17.89
N SER A 321 -2.43 -23.06 18.23
CA SER A 321 -2.22 -24.27 17.42
C SER A 321 -2.80 -24.22 16.00
N GLN A 322 -3.87 -23.45 15.76
CA GLN A 322 -4.51 -23.35 14.45
C GLN A 322 -4.04 -22.14 13.64
N ASP A 323 -3.12 -21.32 14.16
CA ASP A 323 -2.61 -20.17 13.42
C ASP A 323 -1.74 -20.66 12.23
N PRO A 324 -2.08 -20.32 10.98
CA PRO A 324 -1.32 -20.74 9.80
C PRO A 324 0.17 -20.35 9.84
N ARG A 325 0.51 -19.26 10.54
CA ARG A 325 1.90 -18.80 10.72
C ARG A 325 2.67 -19.72 11.68
N VAL A 326 2.00 -20.23 12.73
CA VAL A 326 2.59 -21.22 13.66
C VAL A 326 2.76 -22.57 12.97
N LEU A 327 1.78 -22.97 12.16
CA LEU A 327 1.87 -24.15 11.30
C LEU A 327 3.05 -24.05 10.33
N ALA A 328 3.23 -22.90 9.68
CA ALA A 328 4.37 -22.65 8.81
C ALA A 328 5.71 -22.63 9.57
N LEU A 329 5.79 -22.07 10.78
CA LEU A 329 7.00 -22.19 11.60
C LEU A 329 7.30 -23.65 11.95
N SER A 330 6.27 -24.46 12.22
CA SER A 330 6.45 -25.88 12.52
C SER A 330 6.97 -26.67 11.32
N SER A 331 6.52 -26.34 10.11
CA SER A 331 7.04 -26.94 8.88
C SER A 331 8.46 -26.48 8.56
N ILE A 332 8.79 -25.21 8.82
CA ILE A 332 10.16 -24.68 8.74
C ILE A 332 11.09 -25.41 9.70
N LEU A 333 10.61 -25.72 10.90
CA LEU A 333 11.34 -26.48 11.91
C LEU A 333 11.31 -28.00 11.66
N GLY A 334 10.75 -28.47 10.55
CA GLY A 334 10.84 -29.86 10.08
C GLY A 334 9.75 -30.79 10.61
N GLN A 335 8.58 -30.27 10.99
CA GLN A 335 7.39 -31.07 11.25
C GLN A 335 6.53 -31.19 9.98
N VAL A 336 5.92 -32.35 9.77
CA VAL A 336 5.01 -32.57 8.63
C VAL A 336 3.68 -31.89 8.92
N VAL A 337 3.28 -30.97 8.04
CA VAL A 337 2.02 -30.22 8.12
C VAL A 337 1.43 -30.13 6.71
N ASP A 338 0.11 -30.09 6.64
CA ASP A 338 -0.60 -30.00 5.36
C ASP A 338 -0.34 -28.69 4.61
N GLU A 339 -0.24 -28.76 3.29
CA GLU A 339 0.15 -27.65 2.40
C GLU A 339 -1.06 -26.79 1.92
N GLU A 340 -2.22 -26.95 2.54
CA GLU A 340 -3.44 -26.24 2.16
C GLU A 340 -3.33 -24.72 2.40
N GLU A 341 -2.69 -24.33 3.51
CA GLU A 341 -2.55 -22.95 3.93
C GLU A 341 -1.41 -22.23 3.20
N LEU A 342 -1.61 -20.95 2.86
CA LEU A 342 -0.66 -20.12 2.11
C LEU A 342 0.73 -20.11 2.75
N GLU A 343 0.79 -19.91 4.06
CA GLU A 343 2.00 -19.75 4.86
C GLU A 343 2.83 -21.04 4.85
N VAL A 344 2.16 -22.20 4.98
CA VAL A 344 2.82 -23.51 4.90
C VAL A 344 3.28 -23.80 3.48
N ALA A 345 2.44 -23.53 2.48
CA ALA A 345 2.76 -23.72 1.07
C ALA A 345 3.97 -22.88 0.65
N LEU A 346 4.06 -21.62 1.06
CA LEU A 346 5.22 -20.75 0.76
C LEU A 346 6.51 -21.20 1.47
N ALA A 347 6.39 -21.89 2.61
CA ALA A 347 7.54 -22.41 3.35
C ALA A 347 8.13 -23.68 2.72
N VAL A 348 7.27 -24.63 2.30
CA VAL A 348 7.70 -26.00 1.94
C VAL A 348 7.45 -26.32 0.46
N SER A 349 6.25 -26.06 -0.04
CA SER A 349 5.82 -26.56 -1.35
C SER A 349 6.65 -26.03 -2.53
N GLN A 350 6.60 -26.73 -3.67
CA GLN A 350 7.32 -26.37 -4.89
C GLN A 350 6.42 -26.55 -6.13
N GLY A 351 6.69 -25.74 -7.17
CA GLY A 351 6.15 -25.99 -8.52
C GLY A 351 4.91 -25.19 -8.89
N LYS A 352 4.03 -25.79 -9.71
CA LYS A 352 2.92 -25.10 -10.39
C LYS A 352 1.79 -24.68 -9.43
N SER A 353 1.63 -25.35 -8.29
CA SER A 353 0.65 -25.03 -7.25
C SER A 353 0.80 -23.59 -6.73
N MET A 354 2.01 -23.02 -6.79
CA MET A 354 2.31 -21.68 -6.30
C MET A 354 1.67 -20.54 -7.10
N LYS A 355 1.30 -20.81 -8.36
CA LYS A 355 0.66 -19.79 -9.21
C LYS A 355 -0.68 -19.32 -8.67
N LYS A 356 -1.40 -20.17 -7.92
CA LYS A 356 -2.70 -19.79 -7.33
C LYS A 356 -2.54 -18.65 -6.32
N TRP A 357 -1.44 -18.66 -5.58
CA TRP A 357 -1.18 -17.73 -4.49
C TRP A 357 -0.80 -16.32 -4.94
N ILE A 358 -0.27 -16.15 -6.16
CA ILE A 358 0.03 -14.80 -6.70
C ILE A 358 -1.23 -13.94 -6.80
N ASN A 359 -2.34 -14.55 -7.21
CA ASN A 359 -3.60 -13.83 -7.33
C ASN A 359 -4.29 -13.73 -5.96
N SER A 360 -4.19 -14.76 -5.13
CA SER A 360 -4.82 -14.76 -3.80
C SER A 360 -4.14 -13.82 -2.81
N ALA A 361 -2.82 -13.65 -2.86
CA ALA A 361 -2.03 -12.84 -1.94
C ALA A 361 -1.18 -11.80 -2.68
N PRO A 362 -1.80 -10.74 -3.25
CA PRO A 362 -1.13 -9.81 -4.16
C PRO A 362 -0.02 -8.97 -3.50
N VAL A 363 0.01 -8.89 -2.17
CA VAL A 363 1.00 -8.13 -1.39
C VAL A 363 2.20 -8.99 -0.97
N ASN A 364 2.10 -10.32 -1.05
CA ASN A 364 3.16 -11.22 -0.64
C ASN A 364 4.20 -11.43 -1.76
N ALA A 365 5.33 -10.74 -1.67
CA ALA A 365 6.37 -10.81 -2.69
C ALA A 365 6.98 -12.20 -2.87
N VAL A 366 6.98 -13.04 -1.81
CA VAL A 366 7.52 -14.41 -1.90
C VAL A 366 6.66 -15.26 -2.83
N ALA A 367 5.34 -15.05 -2.87
CA ALA A 367 4.46 -15.75 -3.82
C ALA A 367 4.87 -15.51 -5.28
N GLY A 368 5.30 -14.29 -5.62
CA GLY A 368 5.85 -13.96 -6.94
C GLY A 368 7.21 -14.61 -7.21
N VAL A 369 8.13 -14.56 -6.24
CA VAL A 369 9.48 -15.15 -6.37
C VAL A 369 9.43 -16.66 -6.61
N MET A 370 8.47 -17.35 -6.01
CA MET A 370 8.31 -18.81 -6.14
C MET A 370 7.87 -19.27 -7.53
N VAL A 371 7.41 -18.35 -8.39
CA VAL A 371 6.95 -18.67 -9.74
C VAL A 371 8.00 -18.28 -10.77
N LYS A 372 8.29 -19.20 -11.70
CA LYS A 372 9.21 -18.94 -12.81
C LYS A 372 8.73 -17.75 -13.63
N GLY A 373 9.54 -16.69 -13.64
CA GLY A 373 9.23 -15.44 -14.34
C GLY A 373 8.48 -14.41 -13.50
N GLY A 374 8.04 -14.75 -12.28
CA GLY A 374 7.19 -13.91 -11.41
C GLY A 374 7.90 -12.75 -10.70
N MET A 375 9.01 -12.28 -11.26
CA MET A 375 9.84 -11.24 -10.63
C MET A 375 9.15 -9.88 -10.64
N ASP A 376 8.45 -9.55 -11.73
CA ASP A 376 7.68 -8.32 -11.81
C ASP A 376 6.48 -8.34 -10.85
N GLU A 377 5.79 -9.46 -10.68
CA GLU A 377 4.77 -9.60 -9.64
C GLU A 377 5.37 -9.49 -8.22
N ALA A 378 6.54 -10.09 -7.97
CA ALA A 378 7.22 -9.97 -6.68
C ALA A 378 7.57 -8.52 -6.33
N ILE A 379 8.12 -7.76 -7.29
CA ILE A 379 8.45 -6.34 -7.10
C ILE A 379 7.19 -5.47 -7.02
N SER A 380 6.13 -5.83 -7.74
CA SER A 380 4.80 -5.18 -7.66
C SER A 380 4.17 -5.38 -6.27
N ALA A 381 4.39 -6.54 -5.65
CA ALA A 381 3.92 -6.85 -4.30
C ALA A 381 4.72 -6.06 -3.23
N ASN A 382 6.02 -6.35 -3.12
CA ASN A 382 6.92 -5.66 -2.19
C ASN A 382 8.37 -5.66 -2.72
N VAL A 383 8.83 -4.51 -3.19
CA VAL A 383 10.16 -4.32 -3.79
C VAL A 383 11.33 -4.62 -2.82
N LEU A 384 11.11 -4.49 -1.51
CA LEU A 384 12.16 -4.71 -0.51
C LEU A 384 12.59 -6.18 -0.42
N ILE A 385 11.85 -7.12 -1.02
CA ILE A 385 12.29 -8.53 -1.16
C ILE A 385 13.65 -8.62 -1.87
N ALA A 386 13.92 -7.70 -2.81
CA ALA A 386 15.15 -7.66 -3.58
C ALA A 386 16.29 -6.89 -2.89
N SER A 387 16.05 -6.28 -1.73
CA SER A 387 16.97 -5.34 -1.07
C SER A 387 18.35 -5.95 -0.79
N HIS A 388 18.41 -7.19 -0.30
CA HIS A 388 19.65 -7.87 0.04
C HIS A 388 20.54 -8.13 -1.20
N GLU A 389 19.97 -8.66 -2.29
CA GLU A 389 20.68 -8.85 -3.57
C GLU A 389 21.03 -7.50 -4.21
N ALA A 390 20.12 -6.53 -4.19
CA ALA A 390 20.36 -5.20 -4.73
C ALA A 390 21.54 -4.51 -4.03
N THR A 391 21.59 -4.61 -2.70
CA THR A 391 22.70 -4.08 -1.89
C THR A 391 24.00 -4.82 -2.21
N ARG A 392 23.97 -6.17 -2.27
CA ARG A 392 25.15 -6.98 -2.59
C ARG A 392 25.73 -6.67 -3.97
N ARG A 393 24.87 -6.37 -4.94
CA ARG A 393 25.24 -6.04 -6.33
C ARG A 393 25.46 -4.54 -6.57
N GLY A 394 25.21 -3.69 -5.59
CA GLY A 394 25.36 -2.23 -5.72
C GLY A 394 24.37 -1.60 -6.71
N MET A 395 23.17 -2.15 -6.83
CA MET A 395 22.12 -1.62 -7.71
C MET A 395 21.41 -0.44 -7.03
N PRO A 396 21.41 0.77 -7.62
CA PRO A 396 20.62 1.88 -7.09
C PRO A 396 19.10 1.64 -7.29
N PRO A 397 18.24 2.09 -6.34
CA PRO A 397 16.80 1.82 -6.36
C PRO A 397 16.04 2.59 -7.44
N ILE A 398 16.41 3.85 -7.70
CA ILE A 398 15.69 4.74 -8.63
C ILE A 398 15.72 4.17 -10.04
N PHE A 399 14.56 3.92 -10.64
CA PHE A 399 14.43 3.50 -12.04
C PHE A 399 14.87 4.62 -13.01
N SER A 400 15.85 4.34 -13.88
CA SER A 400 16.26 5.27 -14.95
C SER A 400 16.20 4.59 -16.31
N GLU A 401 15.66 5.30 -17.32
CA GLU A 401 15.71 4.84 -18.70
C GLU A 401 17.17 4.72 -19.16
N SER A 402 17.48 3.62 -19.86
CA SER A 402 18.81 3.37 -20.42
C SER A 402 19.24 4.53 -21.32
N ILE A 403 20.38 5.15 -21.02
CA ILE A 403 20.98 6.22 -21.83
C ILE A 403 21.23 5.71 -23.26
N LEU A 404 21.62 4.45 -23.42
CA LEU A 404 21.81 3.81 -24.71
C LEU A 404 20.52 3.84 -25.56
N MET A 405 19.36 3.58 -24.95
CA MET A 405 18.09 3.65 -25.70
C MET A 405 17.74 5.08 -26.07
N LYS A 406 18.09 6.07 -25.22
CA LYS A 406 17.93 7.48 -25.57
C LYS A 406 18.81 7.83 -26.79
N ILE A 407 20.08 7.43 -26.77
CA ILE A 407 21.04 7.61 -27.86
C ILE A 407 20.52 6.95 -29.14
N PHE A 408 20.16 5.67 -29.10
CA PHE A 408 19.69 4.94 -30.27
C PHE A 408 18.48 5.62 -30.93
N HIS A 409 17.50 6.04 -30.14
CA HIS A 409 16.34 6.71 -30.72
C HIS A 409 16.65 8.09 -31.32
N TRP A 410 17.56 8.86 -30.73
CA TRP A 410 17.83 10.23 -31.15
C TRP A 410 18.95 10.36 -32.18
N LEU A 411 19.99 9.53 -32.09
CA LEU A 411 21.19 9.60 -32.93
C LEU A 411 21.23 8.52 -34.02
N VAL A 412 20.39 7.47 -33.93
CA VAL A 412 20.32 6.43 -34.97
C VAL A 412 18.99 6.50 -35.71
N LEU A 413 17.88 6.26 -34.99
CA LEU A 413 16.55 6.20 -35.62
C LEU A 413 16.12 7.52 -36.28
N LEU A 414 16.29 8.66 -35.60
CA LEU A 414 15.86 9.94 -36.16
C LEU A 414 16.61 10.29 -37.45
N PRO A 415 17.96 10.21 -37.53
CA PRO A 415 18.68 10.39 -38.79
C PRO A 415 18.29 9.38 -39.88
N THR A 416 18.03 8.11 -39.53
CA THR A 416 17.62 7.11 -40.55
C THR A 416 16.31 7.47 -41.23
N TRP A 417 15.34 8.08 -40.53
CA TRP A 417 14.10 8.55 -41.14
C TRP A 417 14.31 9.75 -42.07
N ILE A 418 15.27 10.61 -41.75
CA ILE A 418 15.65 11.75 -42.60
C ILE A 418 16.30 11.22 -43.88
N VAL A 419 17.26 10.30 -43.79
CA VAL A 419 17.91 9.69 -44.95
C VAL A 419 16.91 8.96 -45.83
N LEU A 420 15.98 8.21 -45.24
CA LEU A 420 14.91 7.53 -45.98
C LEU A 420 13.99 8.53 -46.69
N GLY A 421 13.67 9.66 -46.05
CA GLY A 421 12.92 10.74 -46.69
C GLY A 421 13.66 11.37 -47.86
N ILE A 422 14.97 11.58 -47.75
CA ILE A 422 15.82 12.07 -48.84
C ILE A 422 15.83 11.08 -50.01
N PHE A 423 15.97 9.79 -49.73
CA PHE A 423 15.95 8.75 -50.77
C PHE A 423 14.62 8.75 -51.54
N ILE A 424 13.48 8.77 -50.83
CA ILE A 424 12.15 8.82 -51.47
C ILE A 424 11.94 10.14 -52.23
N SER A 425 12.53 11.23 -51.75
CA SER A 425 12.52 12.51 -52.44
C SER A 425 13.23 12.46 -53.79
N GLN A 426 14.24 11.60 -53.96
CA GLN A 426 14.97 11.43 -55.22
C GLN A 426 14.21 10.55 -56.21
N GLU A 427 13.55 9.49 -55.72
CA GLU A 427 12.88 8.50 -56.58
C GLU A 427 11.47 8.91 -57.02
N ILE A 428 10.68 9.52 -56.13
CA ILE A 428 9.25 9.75 -56.39
C ILE A 428 8.91 11.26 -56.41
N GLY A 429 9.49 12.03 -55.49
CA GLY A 429 9.33 13.49 -55.46
C GLY A 429 9.47 14.14 -54.07
N GLN A 430 9.80 15.42 -54.06
CA GLN A 430 10.10 16.18 -52.83
C GLN A 430 8.98 16.16 -51.79
N ALA A 431 7.73 16.32 -52.23
CA ALA A 431 6.57 16.32 -51.33
C ALA A 431 6.40 14.95 -50.64
N GLN A 432 6.59 13.84 -51.37
CA GLN A 432 6.46 12.49 -50.82
C GLN A 432 7.60 12.18 -49.84
N GLY A 433 8.83 12.55 -50.16
CA GLY A 433 9.98 12.40 -49.26
C GLY A 433 9.79 13.14 -47.93
N LEU A 434 9.29 14.38 -47.98
CA LEU A 434 8.97 15.16 -46.78
C LEU A 434 7.87 14.50 -45.93
N VAL A 435 6.78 14.06 -46.57
CA VAL A 435 5.66 13.40 -45.88
C VAL A 435 6.13 12.11 -45.20
N VAL A 436 6.95 11.29 -45.86
CA VAL A 436 7.46 10.05 -45.26
C VAL A 436 8.37 10.34 -44.06
N ALA A 437 9.28 11.31 -44.16
CA ALA A 437 10.12 11.69 -43.04
C ALA A 437 9.29 12.21 -41.84
N LEU A 438 8.32 13.09 -42.09
CA LEU A 438 7.45 13.63 -41.04
C LEU A 438 6.56 12.56 -40.39
N THR A 439 5.99 11.66 -41.19
CA THR A 439 5.11 10.60 -40.65
C THR A 439 5.89 9.59 -39.81
N LEU A 440 7.07 9.14 -40.26
CA LEU A 440 7.90 8.20 -39.50
C LEU A 440 8.44 8.81 -38.20
N THR A 441 8.85 10.07 -38.24
CA THR A 441 9.26 10.79 -37.03
C THR A 441 8.10 10.95 -36.06
N MET A 442 6.90 11.34 -36.53
CA MET A 442 5.68 11.40 -35.71
C MET A 442 5.32 10.04 -35.10
N ILE A 443 5.38 8.95 -35.88
CA ILE A 443 5.13 7.58 -35.39
C ILE A 443 6.14 7.21 -34.31
N GLN A 444 7.42 7.52 -34.50
CA GLN A 444 8.45 7.27 -33.50
C GLN A 444 8.17 8.03 -32.19
N PHE A 445 7.87 9.33 -32.27
CA PHE A 445 7.53 10.13 -31.08
C PHE A 445 6.25 9.62 -30.40
N GLY A 446 5.22 9.33 -31.18
CA GLY A 446 3.96 8.76 -30.71
C GLY A 446 4.16 7.42 -30.00
N SER A 447 4.92 6.50 -30.61
CA SER A 447 5.24 5.19 -30.04
C SER A 447 6.03 5.30 -28.73
N ARG A 448 7.00 6.22 -28.64
CA ARG A 448 7.75 6.47 -27.39
C ARG A 448 6.86 7.05 -26.30
N ARG A 449 6.01 8.04 -26.63
CA ARG A 449 5.06 8.64 -25.70
C ARG A 449 4.05 7.60 -25.20
N PHE A 450 3.50 6.80 -26.11
CA PHE A 450 2.56 5.72 -25.81
C PHE A 450 3.20 4.65 -24.92
N SER A 451 4.42 4.21 -25.24
CA SER A 451 5.16 3.25 -24.41
C SER A 451 5.42 3.78 -23.00
N ARG A 452 5.72 5.08 -22.86
CA ARG A 452 5.86 5.72 -21.54
C ARG A 452 4.53 5.77 -20.79
N GLN A 453 3.43 6.14 -21.46
CA GLN A 453 2.10 6.14 -20.84
C GLN A 453 1.67 4.74 -20.40
N GLN A 454 1.92 3.71 -21.20
CA GLN A 454 1.62 2.33 -20.85
C GLN A 454 2.39 1.82 -19.63
N ARG A 455 3.58 2.36 -19.34
CA ARG A 455 4.32 2.05 -18.10
C ARG A 455 3.68 2.66 -16.86
N ARG A 456 2.94 3.77 -17.01
CA ARG A 456 2.22 4.44 -15.92
C ARG A 456 0.89 3.77 -15.56
N ILE A 457 0.45 2.78 -16.32
CA ILE A 457 -0.77 2.04 -16.00
C ILE A 457 -0.46 1.05 -14.88
N ILE A 458 -1.09 1.24 -13.72
CA ILE A 458 -0.97 0.36 -12.57
C ILE A 458 -1.83 -0.88 -12.81
N ARG A 459 -1.23 -2.06 -12.63
CA ARG A 459 -1.89 -3.36 -12.74
C ARG A 459 -1.24 -4.32 -11.76
N HIS A 460 -2.02 -5.28 -11.28
CA HIS A 460 -1.47 -6.39 -10.49
C HIS A 460 -0.49 -7.24 -11.31
N ARG A 461 -0.89 -7.60 -12.53
CA ARG A 461 -0.11 -8.46 -13.45
C ARG A 461 0.37 -7.73 -14.68
N ASP A 462 1.51 -8.18 -15.22
CA ASP A 462 2.12 -7.70 -16.46
C ASP A 462 2.27 -6.17 -16.51
N GLN A 463 2.53 -5.57 -15.35
CA GLN A 463 2.70 -4.13 -15.28
C GLN A 463 4.01 -3.75 -15.97
N LYS A 464 3.88 -2.97 -17.05
CA LYS A 464 5.00 -2.66 -17.95
C LYS A 464 6.16 -1.95 -17.26
N ALA A 465 5.92 -1.10 -16.26
CA ALA A 465 7.00 -0.50 -15.46
C ALA A 465 7.79 -1.58 -14.70
N MET A 466 7.11 -2.50 -14.03
CA MET A 466 7.76 -3.55 -13.22
C MET A 466 8.46 -4.59 -14.08
N LEU A 467 7.95 -4.90 -15.27
CA LEU A 467 8.66 -5.72 -16.26
C LEU A 467 9.99 -5.08 -16.69
N VAL A 468 10.02 -3.76 -16.89
CA VAL A 468 11.27 -3.07 -17.26
C VAL A 468 12.20 -2.97 -16.06
N TYR A 469 11.65 -2.77 -14.86
CA TYR A 469 12.44 -2.72 -13.64
C TYR A 469 13.05 -4.08 -13.30
N SER A 470 12.31 -5.18 -13.45
CA SER A 470 12.82 -6.55 -13.29
C SER A 470 13.91 -6.88 -14.31
N LYS A 471 13.75 -6.47 -15.58
CA LYS A 471 14.83 -6.56 -16.59
C LYS A 471 16.07 -5.76 -16.19
N ARG A 472 15.92 -4.61 -15.54
CA ARG A 472 17.06 -3.88 -14.98
C ARG A 472 17.71 -4.64 -13.84
N MET A 473 16.94 -5.16 -12.88
CA MET A 473 17.48 -5.98 -11.79
C MET A 473 18.31 -7.15 -12.34
N LYS A 474 17.80 -7.86 -13.34
CA LYS A 474 18.54 -8.94 -14.04
C LYS A 474 19.87 -8.47 -14.65
N ARG A 475 19.91 -7.28 -15.26
CA ARG A 475 21.17 -6.69 -15.78
C ARG A 475 22.21 -6.42 -14.68
N PHE A 476 21.75 -6.05 -13.48
CA PHE A 476 22.59 -5.91 -12.29
C PHE A 476 22.87 -7.25 -11.58
N LYS A 477 22.42 -8.39 -12.13
CA LYS A 477 22.50 -9.73 -11.52
C LYS A 477 21.79 -9.79 -10.15
N VAL A 478 20.74 -8.99 -9.98
CA VAL A 478 19.83 -9.00 -8.84
C VAL A 478 18.69 -9.94 -9.19
N ALA A 479 18.67 -11.10 -8.54
CA ALA A 479 17.67 -12.14 -8.73
C ALA A 479 17.31 -12.73 -7.36
N PRO A 480 16.28 -12.21 -6.66
CA PRO A 480 15.76 -12.85 -5.47
C PRO A 480 15.12 -14.19 -5.89
N GLU A 481 15.53 -15.24 -5.21
CA GLU A 481 15.13 -16.63 -5.43
C GLU A 481 14.90 -17.27 -4.05
N ARG A 482 14.18 -18.39 -4.01
CA ARG A 482 14.05 -19.16 -2.75
C ARG A 482 15.42 -19.54 -2.16
N SER A 483 16.42 -19.70 -3.00
CA SER A 483 17.79 -20.08 -2.63
C SER A 483 18.58 -18.98 -1.92
N ASN A 484 18.15 -17.71 -1.96
CA ASN A 484 18.87 -16.59 -1.34
C ASN A 484 18.04 -15.75 -0.35
N ILE A 485 16.72 -15.99 -0.25
CA ILE A 485 15.85 -15.35 0.73
C ILE A 485 15.82 -16.19 2.02
N PRO A 486 15.92 -15.57 3.21
CA PRO A 486 15.75 -16.27 4.48
C PRO A 486 14.43 -17.02 4.56
N VAL A 487 14.44 -18.20 5.18
CA VAL A 487 13.22 -18.95 5.42
C VAL A 487 12.28 -18.14 6.35
N GLY A 488 10.97 -18.20 6.09
CA GLY A 488 9.96 -17.47 6.86
C GLY A 488 9.80 -15.98 6.55
N THR A 489 10.54 -15.42 5.57
CA THR A 489 10.39 -14.01 5.16
C THR A 489 8.96 -13.63 4.80
N HIS A 490 8.18 -14.55 4.23
CA HIS A 490 6.79 -14.33 3.81
C HIS A 490 5.80 -14.09 4.96
N MET A 491 6.17 -14.41 6.21
CA MET A 491 5.34 -14.16 7.41
C MET A 491 5.66 -12.83 8.10
N LEU A 492 6.82 -12.24 7.80
CA LEU A 492 7.34 -11.07 8.50
C LEU A 492 7.39 -9.83 7.61
N LEU A 493 7.76 -10.00 6.33
CA LEU A 493 7.93 -8.88 5.40
C LEU A 493 6.58 -8.25 5.07
N SER A 494 6.39 -7.01 5.49
CA SER A 494 5.23 -6.16 5.15
C SER A 494 5.67 -4.89 4.42
N GLY A 495 4.76 -4.32 3.63
CA GLY A 495 4.96 -3.07 2.92
C GLY A 495 4.33 -1.88 3.64
N MET A 496 3.61 -1.05 2.88
CA MET A 496 2.83 0.06 3.42
C MET A 496 1.71 -0.49 4.30
N LEU A 497 1.63 0.00 5.53
CA LEU A 497 0.65 -0.42 6.52
C LEU A 497 -0.41 0.65 6.68
N VAL A 498 -1.66 0.23 6.77
CA VAL A 498 -2.81 1.09 7.06
C VAL A 498 -3.63 0.49 8.18
N THR A 499 -4.47 1.27 8.84
CA THR A 499 -5.38 0.76 9.85
C THR A 499 -6.83 0.84 9.37
N VAL A 500 -7.61 -0.17 9.75
CA VAL A 500 -9.07 -0.15 9.65
C VAL A 500 -9.60 -0.56 11.00
N ASN A 501 -10.30 0.34 11.70
CA ASN A 501 -10.81 0.14 13.04
C ASN A 501 -9.72 -0.29 14.05
N GLY A 502 -8.49 0.23 13.88
CA GLY A 502 -7.31 -0.13 14.67
C GLY A 502 -6.63 -1.47 14.29
N VAL A 503 -7.18 -2.22 13.33
CA VAL A 503 -6.55 -3.43 12.78
C VAL A 503 -5.53 -3.03 11.72
N VAL A 504 -4.28 -3.45 11.88
CA VAL A 504 -3.18 -3.13 10.96
C VAL A 504 -3.19 -4.07 9.76
N LEU A 505 -3.19 -3.51 8.54
CA LEU A 505 -3.30 -4.24 7.29
C LEU A 505 -2.19 -3.84 6.31
N ASP A 506 -1.70 -4.80 5.52
CA ASP A 506 -0.62 -4.59 4.55
C ASP A 506 -1.13 -4.39 3.12
N VAL A 507 -0.73 -3.29 2.49
CA VAL A 507 -1.07 -2.90 1.11
C VAL A 507 0.11 -3.16 0.15
N GLY A 508 1.24 -3.63 0.68
CA GLY A 508 2.48 -3.88 -0.06
C GLY A 508 3.28 -2.60 -0.32
N LEU A 509 4.49 -2.75 -0.87
CA LEU A 509 5.35 -1.63 -1.25
C LEU A 509 5.80 -1.83 -2.70
N PRO A 510 5.00 -1.39 -3.68
CA PRO A 510 5.28 -1.68 -5.08
C PRO A 510 6.53 -0.95 -5.58
N GLY A 511 7.28 -1.57 -6.50
CA GLY A 511 8.54 -1.00 -7.00
C GLY A 511 8.42 0.29 -7.79
N TRP A 512 7.22 0.67 -8.28
CA TRP A 512 7.02 1.97 -8.92
C TRP A 512 7.08 3.13 -7.92
N MET A 513 7.03 2.88 -6.62
CA MET A 513 7.28 3.90 -5.59
C MET A 513 8.68 4.50 -5.69
N THR A 514 9.60 3.85 -6.41
CA THR A 514 10.91 4.44 -6.75
C THR A 514 10.81 5.75 -7.54
N GLU A 515 9.68 6.03 -8.20
CA GLU A 515 9.40 7.32 -8.87
C GLU A 515 9.23 8.48 -7.87
N ARG A 516 8.86 8.20 -6.61
CA ARG A 516 8.74 9.20 -5.53
C ARG A 516 10.05 9.42 -4.76
N LEU A 517 11.15 8.79 -5.16
CA LEU A 517 12.44 8.98 -4.50
C LEU A 517 13.11 10.28 -4.97
N PRO A 518 13.79 11.01 -4.06
CA PRO A 518 14.59 12.16 -4.45
C PRO A 518 15.75 11.73 -5.34
N LYS A 519 16.14 12.62 -6.26
CA LYS A 519 17.21 12.35 -7.24
C LYS A 519 18.59 12.47 -6.62
N ASP A 520 19.05 11.39 -6.01
CA ASP A 520 20.41 11.29 -5.48
C ASP A 520 21.46 11.09 -6.60
N SER A 521 22.68 11.57 -6.35
CA SER A 521 23.82 11.25 -7.19
C SER A 521 24.10 9.74 -7.19
N GLU A 522 24.19 9.11 -8.37
CA GLU A 522 24.48 7.68 -8.45
C GLU A 522 25.79 7.28 -7.76
N LYS A 523 26.79 8.18 -7.75
CA LYS A 523 28.10 7.93 -7.15
C LYS A 523 27.99 7.75 -5.63
N SER A 524 27.22 8.61 -4.95
CA SER A 524 27.04 8.53 -3.50
C SER A 524 26.26 7.29 -3.10
N VAL A 525 25.19 6.96 -3.84
CA VAL A 525 24.38 5.76 -3.62
C VAL A 525 25.24 4.50 -3.78
N LYS A 526 25.99 4.37 -4.88
CA LYS A 526 26.88 3.22 -5.11
C LYS A 526 27.95 3.10 -4.03
N ALA A 527 28.53 4.19 -3.55
CA ALA A 527 29.51 4.18 -2.46
C ALA A 527 28.90 3.63 -1.16
N ARG A 528 27.69 4.08 -0.80
CA ARG A 528 26.94 3.57 0.37
C ARG A 528 26.65 2.07 0.26
N LEU A 529 26.12 1.63 -0.89
CA LEU A 529 25.80 0.21 -1.13
C LEU A 529 27.06 -0.67 -1.07
N ARG A 530 28.21 -0.21 -1.58
CA ARG A 530 29.48 -0.94 -1.47
C ARG A 530 29.91 -1.15 -0.01
N ARG A 531 29.74 -0.15 0.86
CA ARG A 531 30.05 -0.27 2.29
C ARG A 531 29.14 -1.31 2.95
N GLN A 532 27.85 -1.25 2.68
CA GLN A 532 26.87 -2.22 3.19
C GLN A 532 27.14 -3.63 2.66
N ALA A 533 27.44 -3.80 1.37
CA ALA A 533 27.80 -5.08 0.78
C ALA A 533 29.03 -5.71 1.46
N LYS A 534 30.05 -4.91 1.78
CA LYS A 534 31.24 -5.37 2.52
C LYS A 534 30.90 -5.78 3.96
N ALA A 535 29.96 -5.10 4.61
CA ALA A 535 29.47 -5.51 5.93
C ALA A 535 28.72 -6.85 5.85
N MET A 536 27.79 -6.99 4.90
CA MET A 536 27.04 -8.24 4.68
C MET A 536 27.94 -9.42 4.31
N SER A 537 29.01 -9.20 3.55
CA SER A 537 29.90 -10.30 3.14
C SER A 537 30.71 -10.87 4.30
N LYS A 538 30.91 -10.10 5.38
CA LYS A 538 31.65 -10.54 6.57
C LYS A 538 30.80 -11.42 7.50
N SER A 539 29.48 -11.25 7.50
CA SER A 539 28.58 -12.01 8.36
C SER A 539 28.10 -13.31 7.72
N ARG A 540 27.74 -14.27 8.58
CA ARG A 540 27.25 -15.59 8.18
C ARG A 540 25.92 -15.46 7.41
N PRO A 541 25.69 -16.23 6.34
CA PRO A 541 24.39 -16.25 5.67
C PRO A 541 23.27 -16.76 6.60
N PRO A 542 22.04 -16.23 6.47
CA PRO A 542 20.85 -16.77 7.15
C PRO A 542 20.53 -18.19 6.69
N ARG A 543 19.59 -18.83 7.38
CA ARG A 543 19.02 -20.10 6.92
C ARG A 543 18.06 -19.85 5.76
N LEU A 544 18.29 -20.57 4.65
CA LEU A 544 17.54 -20.40 3.39
C LEU A 544 16.53 -21.53 3.15
N GLN A 545 16.71 -22.67 3.82
CA GLN A 545 15.89 -23.87 3.64
C GLN A 545 15.32 -24.35 4.98
N PRO A 546 14.12 -24.95 4.97
CA PRO A 546 13.55 -25.58 6.16
C PRO A 546 14.45 -26.69 6.70
N LEU A 547 14.23 -27.09 7.95
CA LEU A 547 14.88 -28.23 8.56
C LEU A 547 14.28 -29.53 8.02
N GLY A 548 15.11 -30.57 7.90
CA GLY A 548 14.62 -31.91 7.58
C GLY A 548 13.83 -32.50 8.76
N GLU A 549 13.01 -33.50 8.47
CA GLU A 549 12.23 -34.20 9.49
C GLU A 549 13.13 -34.80 10.57
N GLY A 550 12.81 -34.52 11.84
CA GLY A 550 13.55 -35.04 12.99
C GLY A 550 15.03 -34.62 13.04
N TRP A 551 15.45 -33.63 12.25
CA TRP A 551 16.87 -33.26 12.10
C TRP A 551 17.53 -32.82 13.41
N TRP A 552 16.76 -32.18 14.30
CA TRP A 552 17.20 -31.73 15.62
C TRP A 552 17.42 -32.88 16.62
N LEU A 553 16.85 -34.07 16.40
CA LEU A 553 17.02 -35.23 17.30
C LEU A 553 18.47 -35.71 17.35
N LYS A 554 19.24 -35.44 16.29
CA LYS A 554 20.64 -35.86 16.14
C LYS A 554 21.64 -34.81 16.63
N ARG A 555 21.18 -33.70 17.22
CA ARG A 555 22.03 -32.56 17.62
C ARG A 555 22.01 -32.39 19.14
N PRO A 556 23.18 -32.11 19.76
CA PRO A 556 23.23 -31.84 21.20
C PRO A 556 22.35 -30.64 21.54
N LYS A 557 21.72 -30.69 22.71
CA LYS A 557 21.04 -29.52 23.28
C LYS A 557 22.08 -28.50 23.71
N GLU A 558 21.72 -27.22 23.63
CA GLU A 558 22.55 -26.17 24.21
C GLU A 558 22.53 -26.24 25.75
N GLU A 559 23.55 -25.70 26.38
CA GLU A 559 23.59 -25.56 27.83
C GLU A 559 22.42 -24.68 28.31
N GLY A 560 21.69 -25.16 29.32
CA GLY A 560 20.50 -24.47 29.84
C GLY A 560 19.24 -24.59 28.99
N ALA A 561 19.20 -25.49 28.00
CA ALA A 561 18.00 -25.77 27.18
C ALA A 561 16.83 -26.40 27.97
N ASP A 562 17.02 -26.72 29.25
CA ASP A 562 15.96 -27.21 30.13
C ASP A 562 15.01 -26.07 30.57
N VAL A 563 15.51 -24.83 30.57
CA VAL A 563 14.70 -23.62 30.80
C VAL A 563 14.19 -23.10 29.46
N PRO A 564 12.92 -22.68 29.34
CA PRO A 564 12.40 -22.06 28.13
C PRO A 564 13.27 -20.88 27.67
N VAL A 565 13.55 -20.80 26.36
CA VAL A 565 14.53 -19.81 25.87
C VAL A 565 14.11 -18.36 26.12
N LEU A 566 12.81 -18.04 26.04
CA LEU A 566 12.35 -16.67 26.27
C LEU A 566 12.53 -16.28 27.74
N GLU A 567 12.38 -17.22 28.67
CA GLU A 567 12.73 -17.01 30.07
C GLU A 567 14.23 -16.76 30.24
N ARG A 568 15.08 -17.52 29.54
CA ARG A 568 16.54 -17.35 29.53
C ARG A 568 17.01 -16.00 28.96
N LEU A 569 16.41 -15.54 27.86
CA LEU A 569 16.86 -14.35 27.12
C LEU A 569 16.18 -13.04 27.54
N ILE A 570 14.95 -13.10 28.04
CA ILE A 570 14.12 -11.93 28.41
C ILE A 570 13.77 -11.94 29.90
N GLY A 571 13.61 -13.12 30.50
CA GLY A 571 13.07 -13.28 31.86
C GLY A 571 11.54 -13.40 31.88
N PRO A 572 10.92 -13.30 33.07
CA PRO A 572 9.49 -13.57 33.27
C PRO A 572 8.55 -12.61 32.51
N VAL A 573 9.06 -11.45 32.06
CA VAL A 573 8.30 -10.45 31.29
C VAL A 573 7.75 -11.05 29.98
N ALA A 574 8.45 -12.01 29.38
CA ALA A 574 8.00 -12.69 28.16
C ALA A 574 6.70 -13.50 28.33
N TYR A 575 6.25 -13.74 29.56
CA TYR A 575 5.07 -14.55 29.88
C TYR A 575 3.93 -13.76 30.50
N ARG A 576 4.05 -12.43 30.60
CA ARG A 576 3.00 -11.57 31.16
C ARG A 576 1.69 -11.76 30.40
N GLY A 577 0.63 -12.12 31.12
CA GLY A 577 -0.71 -12.33 30.55
C GLY A 577 -0.90 -13.62 29.75
N ARG A 578 0.16 -14.42 29.52
CA ARG A 578 0.09 -15.63 28.69
C ARG A 578 -0.80 -16.73 29.29
N GLN A 579 -0.73 -16.95 30.60
CA GLN A 579 -1.60 -17.94 31.27
C GLN A 579 -3.08 -17.56 31.12
N GLN A 580 -3.41 -16.29 31.32
CA GLN A 580 -4.78 -15.79 31.12
C GLN A 580 -5.21 -15.89 29.65
N TYR A 581 -4.30 -15.63 28.72
CA TYR A 581 -4.53 -15.78 27.29
C TYR A 581 -4.89 -17.22 26.90
N ILE A 582 -4.08 -18.20 27.34
CA ILE A 582 -4.33 -19.63 27.13
C ILE A 582 -5.65 -20.05 27.77
N GLN A 583 -5.93 -19.61 29.00
CA GLN A 583 -7.19 -19.92 29.69
C GLN A 583 -8.42 -19.40 28.93
N ARG A 584 -8.36 -18.16 28.40
CA ARG A 584 -9.45 -17.58 27.58
C ARG A 584 -9.70 -18.41 26.32
N LYS A 585 -8.64 -18.88 25.66
CA LYS A 585 -8.75 -19.74 24.46
C LYS A 585 -9.28 -21.13 24.76
N SER A 586 -8.88 -21.73 25.88
CA SER A 586 -9.36 -23.04 26.32
C SER A 586 -10.86 -23.09 26.68
N GLY A 587 -11.56 -21.95 26.63
CA GLY A 587 -13.01 -21.88 26.78
C GLY A 587 -13.54 -22.06 28.21
N ARG A 588 -12.67 -22.17 29.22
CA ARG A 588 -13.08 -22.34 30.63
C ARG A 588 -13.74 -21.10 31.24
N GLN A 589 -13.60 -19.93 30.62
CA GLN A 589 -14.34 -18.73 30.99
C GLN A 589 -14.94 -18.13 29.72
N ALA A 590 -16.15 -18.60 29.33
CA ALA A 590 -17.03 -17.70 28.61
C ALA A 590 -17.21 -16.45 29.48
N PRO A 591 -17.09 -15.23 28.94
CA PRO A 591 -17.40 -14.04 29.72
C PRO A 591 -18.79 -14.24 30.33
N THR A 592 -18.85 -14.22 31.66
CA THR A 592 -20.10 -14.23 32.42
C THR A 592 -20.98 -13.17 31.79
N LYS A 593 -22.14 -13.59 31.25
CA LYS A 593 -23.18 -12.78 30.62
C LYS A 593 -23.17 -11.36 31.17
N SER A 594 -22.41 -10.45 30.55
CA SER A 594 -22.66 -9.04 30.74
C SER A 594 -24.00 -8.84 30.07
N SER A 595 -25.00 -8.44 30.85
CA SER A 595 -26.34 -8.11 30.38
C SER A 595 -26.29 -6.88 29.46
N SER A 596 -25.67 -6.99 28.28
CA SER A 596 -25.86 -6.01 27.23
C SER A 596 -27.24 -6.26 26.67
N ARG A 597 -28.19 -5.39 27.01
CA ARG A 597 -29.43 -5.25 26.23
C ARG A 597 -29.07 -5.16 24.74
N PRO A 598 -29.90 -5.71 23.82
CA PRO A 598 -29.62 -5.63 22.39
C PRO A 598 -29.36 -4.17 22.02
N GLY A 599 -28.10 -3.88 21.67
CA GLY A 599 -27.56 -2.53 21.64
C GLY A 599 -28.04 -1.76 20.42
N GLN A 600 -28.53 -0.55 20.64
CA GLN A 600 -28.68 0.46 19.59
C GLN A 600 -27.34 0.64 18.86
N LYS A 601 -27.40 0.91 17.54
CA LYS A 601 -26.25 1.30 16.73
C LYS A 601 -25.45 2.40 17.46
N ARG A 602 -24.13 2.21 17.61
CA ARG A 602 -23.25 3.16 18.30
C ARG A 602 -22.57 4.04 17.25
N ASN A 603 -22.68 5.35 17.42
CA ASN A 603 -21.91 6.30 16.61
C ASN A 603 -20.42 6.21 16.99
N VAL A 604 -19.52 6.42 16.03
CA VAL A 604 -18.06 6.47 16.24
C VAL A 604 -17.66 7.40 17.39
N SER A 605 -18.36 8.52 17.52
CA SER A 605 -18.14 9.51 18.58
C SER A 605 -18.37 9.00 20.01
N SER A 606 -18.99 7.82 20.16
CA SER A 606 -19.18 7.16 21.47
C SER A 606 -18.05 6.16 21.82
N MET A 607 -17.08 5.97 20.93
CA MET A 607 -15.99 5.00 21.09
C MET A 607 -14.69 5.67 21.50
N ASN A 608 -13.95 5.04 22.41
CA ASN A 608 -12.62 5.52 22.80
C ASN A 608 -11.59 5.10 21.75
N LEU A 609 -11.33 5.98 20.78
CA LEU A 609 -10.44 5.75 19.64
C LEU A 609 -8.98 5.52 20.07
N GLY A 610 -8.53 6.22 21.12
CA GLY A 610 -7.17 6.05 21.68
C GLY A 610 -6.92 4.64 22.22
N ASN A 611 -7.89 4.04 22.92
CA ASN A 611 -7.76 2.66 23.42
C ASN A 611 -7.67 1.61 22.31
N ARG A 612 -8.25 1.89 21.12
CA ARG A 612 -8.18 1.02 19.95
C ARG A 612 -6.86 1.16 19.19
N GLY A 613 -6.02 2.13 19.54
CA GLY A 613 -4.76 2.41 18.84
C GLY A 613 -4.98 2.97 17.44
N ILE A 614 -6.12 3.64 17.22
CA ILE A 614 -6.43 4.30 15.94
C ILE A 614 -5.58 5.58 15.86
N PRO A 615 -4.81 5.79 14.79
CA PRO A 615 -4.04 7.02 14.60
C PRO A 615 -4.98 8.22 14.53
N GLN A 616 -4.68 9.27 15.30
CA GLN A 616 -5.43 10.53 15.31
C GLN A 616 -4.49 11.70 15.02
N ASN A 617 -4.97 12.69 14.29
CA ASN A 617 -4.28 13.94 14.05
C ASN A 617 -4.26 14.76 15.34
N THR A 618 -3.11 15.34 15.66
CA THR A 618 -2.95 16.23 16.83
C THR A 618 -3.57 17.62 16.60
N ARG A 619 -3.88 17.98 15.35
CA ARG A 619 -4.57 19.24 15.03
C ARG A 619 -6.09 19.06 15.15
N VAL A 620 -6.70 19.75 16.11
CA VAL A 620 -8.16 19.84 16.23
C VAL A 620 -8.69 20.51 14.96
N SER A 621 -9.56 19.82 14.21
CA SER A 621 -10.18 20.38 13.02
C SER A 621 -10.93 21.67 13.37
N GLU A 622 -10.61 22.80 12.74
CA GLU A 622 -11.32 24.10 12.91
C GLU A 622 -12.77 24.07 12.41
N ARG A 623 -13.22 22.95 11.85
CA ARG A 623 -14.54 22.78 11.27
C ARG A 623 -15.56 22.59 12.39
N THR A 624 -16.05 23.68 12.97
CA THR A 624 -17.14 23.67 13.96
C THR A 624 -18.34 22.94 13.36
N GLN A 625 -18.56 21.68 13.74
CA GLN A 625 -19.85 21.06 13.47
C GLN A 625 -20.93 21.91 14.15
N ARG A 626 -21.86 22.45 13.36
CA ARG A 626 -23.19 22.78 13.86
C ARG A 626 -23.81 21.46 14.29
N LEU A 627 -23.52 21.03 15.52
CA LEU A 627 -24.25 19.98 16.19
C LEU A 627 -25.73 20.34 16.07
N ASN A 628 -26.45 19.61 15.21
CA ASN A 628 -27.90 19.58 15.24
C ASN A 628 -28.28 19.07 16.64
N LYS A 629 -28.46 20.02 17.56
CA LYS A 629 -29.09 19.73 18.85
C LYS A 629 -30.43 19.08 18.52
N PRO A 630 -30.79 17.94 19.12
CA PRO A 630 -32.15 17.45 19.02
C PRO A 630 -33.05 18.59 19.50
N VAL A 631 -34.03 18.96 18.67
CA VAL A 631 -35.02 19.98 18.99
C VAL A 631 -35.75 19.52 20.25
N LYS A 632 -35.27 19.97 21.42
CA LYS A 632 -36.05 19.92 22.65
C LYS A 632 -37.18 20.92 22.45
N ASN A 633 -38.42 20.43 22.50
CA ASN A 633 -39.61 21.27 22.61
C ASN A 633 -39.34 22.37 23.64
N PHE A 634 -39.20 23.60 23.15
CA PHE A 634 -38.99 24.78 23.98
C PHE A 634 -40.27 25.01 24.79
N LYS A 635 -40.24 24.76 26.10
CA LYS A 635 -41.10 25.49 27.04
C LYS A 635 -40.37 26.77 27.41
N VAL A 636 -40.97 27.89 27.02
CA VAL A 636 -40.52 29.24 27.35
C VAL A 636 -40.52 29.42 28.86
N GLY A 637 -39.41 29.92 29.41
CA GLY A 637 -39.31 30.40 30.79
C GLY A 637 -38.48 29.52 31.71
N THR A 638 -37.16 29.73 31.71
CA THR A 638 -36.27 29.77 32.91
C THR A 638 -34.82 29.90 32.43
N LYS A 639 -34.18 31.04 32.74
CA LYS A 639 -32.75 31.25 32.49
C LYS A 639 -31.96 30.50 33.56
N SER A 640 -31.09 29.58 33.14
CA SER A 640 -29.97 29.11 33.98
C SER A 640 -28.66 29.58 33.35
N ILE A 641 -27.74 30.01 34.21
CA ILE A 641 -26.45 30.60 33.86
C ILE A 641 -25.46 29.47 33.52
N GLY A 642 -24.72 29.61 32.42
CA GLY A 642 -23.77 28.61 31.94
C GLY A 642 -22.50 28.50 32.79
N PRO A 643 -21.75 27.39 32.69
CA PRO A 643 -20.62 27.09 33.53
C PRO A 643 -19.37 27.79 32.97
N ASN A 644 -19.13 29.04 33.36
CA ASN A 644 -17.82 29.70 33.24
C ASN A 644 -17.76 30.96 34.12
N VAL A 645 -18.18 30.85 35.38
CA VAL A 645 -17.91 31.88 36.39
C VAL A 645 -17.24 31.20 37.58
N ARG A 646 -15.96 31.52 37.80
CA ARG A 646 -15.22 31.11 38.99
C ARG A 646 -15.75 31.88 40.21
N PRO A 647 -16.00 31.24 41.36
CA PRO A 647 -16.37 31.96 42.56
C PRO A 647 -15.12 32.60 43.18
N SER A 648 -15.07 33.93 43.22
CA SER A 648 -14.07 34.67 43.98
C SER A 648 -14.42 34.64 45.47
N SER A 649 -13.48 34.16 46.28
CA SER A 649 -13.54 34.12 47.74
C SER A 649 -13.57 35.51 48.40
N LEU A 650 -14.23 35.58 49.56
CA LEU A 650 -14.34 36.74 50.45
C LEU A 650 -12.99 37.43 50.79
N ARG A 651 -13.01 38.77 50.84
CA ARG A 651 -12.39 39.61 51.88
C ARG A 651 -12.90 41.06 51.79
N SER A 652 -13.71 41.46 52.78
CA SER A 652 -13.48 42.53 53.77
C SER A 652 -13.09 43.92 53.22
N SER A 653 -14.09 44.82 53.25
CA SER A 653 -14.05 46.19 53.79
C SER A 653 -12.80 47.07 53.64
N THR A 654 -13.09 48.30 53.21
CA THR A 654 -12.48 49.61 53.52
C THR A 654 -11.61 50.29 52.46
N LYS A 655 -12.09 51.53 52.20
CA LYS A 655 -11.41 52.77 51.79
C LYS A 655 -11.07 52.99 50.32
N GLU A 656 -11.91 53.83 49.74
CA GLU A 656 -11.60 54.87 48.76
C GLU A 656 -10.31 55.63 49.14
N SER A 657 -9.41 55.77 48.16
CA SER A 657 -8.66 57.00 47.90
C SER A 657 -7.97 56.87 46.54
N ASP A 658 -8.35 57.78 45.65
CA ASP A 658 -7.49 58.58 44.79
C ASP A 658 -6.80 57.95 43.56
N ASP A 659 -7.17 58.58 42.44
CA ASP A 659 -6.29 59.19 41.45
C ASP A 659 -5.74 58.35 40.29
N ASP A 660 -6.37 58.62 39.14
CA ASP A 660 -5.76 59.29 37.99
C ASP A 660 -4.97 58.53 36.91
N TYR A 661 -5.53 58.69 35.70
CA TYR A 661 -4.91 59.01 34.42
C TYR A 661 -4.02 58.00 33.65
N VAL A 662 -4.51 57.72 32.42
CA VAL A 662 -3.82 57.90 31.10
C VAL A 662 -2.78 56.84 30.72
N SER A 663 -3.18 55.94 29.82
CA SER A 663 -2.89 55.91 28.36
C SER A 663 -1.52 55.32 28.03
N PHE A 664 -1.50 54.13 27.42
CA PHE A 664 -1.17 53.94 26.00
C PHE A 664 0.20 54.49 25.61
N ASP A 665 1.19 53.60 25.66
CA ASP A 665 1.82 53.06 24.45
C ASP A 665 1.82 51.52 24.50
#